data_AF-A0AAJ6XA03-F1
#
_entry.id   AF-A0AAJ6XA03-F1
#
_cell.length_a   1.000
_cell.length_b   1.000
_cell.length_c   1.000
_cell.angle_alpha   90.00
_cell.angle_beta   90.00
_cell.angle_gamma   90.00
#
_symmetry.space_group_name_H-M   'P 1'
#
loop_
_entity.id
_entity.type
_entity.pdbx_description
1 polymer ?
#
loop_
_entity_poly.entity_id
_entity_poly.type
_entity_poly.pdbx_seq_one_letter_code
_entity_poly.pdbx_strand_id
1 'polypeptide(L)'
;MEAPQGGSERDKTISTSPVSLVSNFWKDFELEKEKSVLDEQGLRIAENQENSQKNRRKLAESTRDFKKASSDEKLGLFNSLLKGFQEEVDNLTKRAKFGENAFLNIYQKLYEAPDPYPALASISEQDLKLSELESESRKMKVELEEFRTEAAHLKNQQATIRRLEERNRQLEQQMEEKVKEIVEMKQRSLAEENQKTLEVLKEREQSLQDQLRQAKESVATIQKLHELAQSQLFEVRAQSEEEWAAKQSEVNFLMDEVERAQTRLHSLEREKGVLRSQLQSANEEIEDKKGDNSDSTSILESSLSTKEKLISELNMELHNIETTLTNEREQHINEIKKLNILLNEKEAALEEMKKELQAKPTEKLVDDLRKKVKILQAVGYNSIEAEDWEVATSGEEMSKMESLLLDKNRKMEHELTQLKVKISEKATSLETAEGKVTELTAKVNEQQKLIQKLEDDILKGYSSKDRKGSLFDGWDLLEAGGVELSENADQKHVSLDQDQSSMLKVICNQRDRFRARLRETEEEVRQLKEKIGVLAAELEKTKADNVKLYGKIRYVQDYNLEKVVSRGSKKHAEDLESGFASDVESKYKKIYEDDINPFAAFSKKERDQRYKELGFRDRITLSSGRFLLGNKYARTFAFFYTIGLHILVFTCLYRMSALSYLSHGEAFDGDKKLDLPHAL
;
A
#
# COMPACT_ATOMS: atom_id res chain seq x y z
N MET A 1 -25.00 46.57 -6.42
CA MET A 1 -25.84 46.13 -5.29
C MET A 1 -26.09 47.37 -4.46
N GLU A 2 -27.21 48.03 -4.74
CA GLU A 2 -27.63 49.28 -4.10
C GLU A 2 -27.98 49.02 -2.64
N ALA A 3 -27.57 49.94 -1.76
CA ALA A 3 -27.92 49.93 -0.36
C ALA A 3 -29.36 50.44 -0.16
N PRO A 4 -30.21 49.77 0.63
CA PRO A 4 -31.47 50.36 1.03
C PRO A 4 -31.26 51.25 2.25
N GLN A 5 -31.32 52.56 2.03
CA GLN A 5 -31.67 53.53 3.06
C GLN A 5 -33.15 53.31 3.44
N GLY A 6 -33.39 52.67 4.58
CA GLY A 6 -34.71 52.53 5.19
C GLY A 6 -34.71 53.24 6.54
N GLY A 7 -35.46 54.34 6.62
CA GLY A 7 -35.50 55.23 7.78
C GLY A 7 -36.22 54.69 9.01
N SER A 8 -35.91 55.31 10.14
CA SER A 8 -36.73 55.33 11.35
C SER A 8 -36.66 56.73 11.98
N GLU A 9 -37.34 57.70 11.35
CA GLU A 9 -37.70 58.98 11.99
C GLU A 9 -38.99 58.84 12.81
N ARG A 10 -39.00 57.95 13.80
CA ARG A 10 -40.03 57.90 14.83
C ARG A 10 -39.38 57.66 16.18
N ASP A 11 -38.88 58.76 16.74
CA ASP A 11 -38.88 59.08 18.18
C ASP A 11 -38.08 60.38 18.39
N LYS A 12 -38.65 61.49 17.92
CA LYS A 12 -38.27 62.85 18.35
C LYS A 12 -39.21 63.32 19.46
N THR A 13 -39.47 62.49 20.47
CA THR A 13 -39.73 63.04 21.80
C THR A 13 -38.39 63.55 22.29
N ILE A 14 -38.22 64.87 22.31
CA ILE A 14 -37.05 65.53 22.88
C ILE A 14 -37.08 65.25 24.39
N SER A 15 -36.62 64.06 24.75
CA SER A 15 -36.01 63.79 26.05
C SER A 15 -34.74 64.63 26.04
N THR A 16 -34.86 65.91 26.41
CA THR A 16 -33.69 66.76 26.67
C THR A 16 -32.84 65.99 27.66
N SER A 17 -31.66 65.52 27.21
CA SER A 17 -30.79 64.72 28.07
C SER A 17 -30.51 65.51 29.35
N PRO A 18 -30.31 64.83 30.50
CA PRO A 18 -29.92 65.50 31.74
C PRO A 18 -28.74 66.46 31.54
N VAL A 19 -27.82 66.10 30.65
CA VAL A 19 -26.68 66.91 30.21
C VAL A 19 -27.12 68.20 29.52
N SER A 20 -28.06 68.13 28.59
CA SER A 20 -28.58 69.30 27.87
C SER A 20 -29.32 70.26 28.80
N LEU A 21 -30.10 69.73 29.74
CA LEU A 21 -30.84 70.53 30.72
C LEU A 21 -29.91 71.28 31.67
N VAL A 22 -28.95 70.57 32.26
CA VAL A 22 -27.93 71.14 33.17
C VAL A 22 -27.06 72.15 32.41
N SER A 23 -26.58 71.81 31.22
CA SER A 23 -25.73 72.69 30.40
C SER A 23 -26.43 74.00 30.05
N ASN A 24 -27.70 73.94 29.62
CA ASN A 24 -28.47 75.13 29.28
C ASN A 24 -28.72 76.01 30.52
N PHE A 25 -29.11 75.42 31.65
CA PHE A 25 -29.31 76.19 32.88
C PHE A 25 -28.05 76.91 33.34
N TRP A 26 -26.91 76.22 33.44
CA TRP A 26 -25.67 76.83 33.93
C TRP A 26 -25.07 77.84 32.96
N LYS A 27 -25.37 77.70 31.66
CA LYS A 27 -25.07 78.72 30.65
C LYS A 27 -25.90 79.98 30.88
N ASP A 28 -27.21 79.84 31.08
CA ASP A 28 -28.13 80.97 31.26
C ASP A 28 -27.99 81.63 32.64
N PHE A 29 -27.63 80.85 33.67
CA PHE A 29 -27.34 81.34 35.02
C PHE A 29 -26.09 82.24 35.06
N GLU A 30 -25.17 82.10 34.09
CA GLU A 30 -23.96 82.93 33.98
C GLU A 30 -23.24 83.09 35.33
N LEU A 31 -22.83 81.98 35.95
CA LEU A 31 -22.27 81.94 37.32
C LEU A 31 -21.26 83.05 37.62
N GLU A 32 -20.39 83.39 36.66
CA GLU A 32 -19.36 84.40 36.86
C GLU A 32 -19.93 85.82 37.01
N LYS A 33 -21.02 86.13 36.31
CA LYS A 33 -21.72 87.40 36.44
C LYS A 33 -22.49 87.49 37.75
N GLU A 34 -23.16 86.40 38.15
CA GLU A 34 -23.84 86.34 39.45
C GLU A 34 -22.86 86.51 40.61
N LYS A 35 -21.67 85.89 40.56
CA LYS A 35 -20.60 86.13 41.55
C LYS A 35 -20.26 87.61 41.68
N SER A 36 -20.11 88.33 40.57
CA SER A 36 -19.83 89.77 40.62
C SER A 36 -20.96 90.56 41.31
N VAL A 37 -22.22 90.17 41.11
CA VAL A 37 -23.37 90.79 41.80
C VAL A 37 -23.35 90.47 43.29
N LEU A 38 -22.99 89.24 43.67
CA LEU A 38 -22.82 88.83 45.07
C LEU A 38 -21.74 89.63 45.78
N ASP A 39 -20.60 89.83 45.11
CA ASP A 39 -19.49 90.61 45.66
C ASP A 39 -19.92 92.05 45.93
N GLU A 40 -20.65 92.67 44.99
CA GLU A 40 -21.19 94.02 45.18
C GLU A 40 -22.20 94.10 46.34
N GLN A 41 -23.09 93.11 46.44
CA GLN A 41 -24.05 93.02 47.54
C GLN A 41 -23.34 92.83 48.89
N GLY A 42 -22.31 91.97 48.94
CA GLY A 42 -21.50 91.74 50.13
C GLY A 42 -20.79 93.01 50.61
N LEU A 43 -20.20 93.77 49.69
CA LEU A 43 -19.60 95.08 50.00
C LEU A 43 -20.62 96.06 50.56
N ARG A 44 -21.82 96.16 49.96
CA ARG A 44 -22.90 97.04 50.46
C ARG A 44 -23.42 96.61 51.83
N ILE A 45 -23.47 95.31 52.14
CA ILE A 45 -23.83 94.81 53.47
C ILE A 45 -22.79 95.28 54.50
N ALA A 46 -21.50 95.15 54.18
CA ALA A 46 -20.42 95.59 55.05
C ALA A 46 -20.46 97.10 55.31
N GLU A 47 -20.68 97.90 54.26
CA GLU A 47 -20.82 99.37 54.37
C GLU A 47 -22.04 99.76 55.22
N ASN A 48 -23.19 99.12 55.01
CA ASN A 48 -24.39 99.37 55.81
C ASN A 48 -24.20 98.97 57.29
N GLN A 49 -23.40 97.93 57.55
CA GLN A 49 -23.04 97.53 58.90
C GLN A 49 -22.15 98.60 59.57
N GLU A 50 -21.13 99.10 58.87
CA GLU A 50 -20.25 100.16 59.36
C GLU A 50 -21.02 101.47 59.62
N ASN A 51 -21.89 101.87 58.70
CA ASN A 51 -22.72 103.08 58.82
C ASN A 51 -23.68 103.00 60.02
N SER A 52 -24.32 101.86 60.26
CA SER A 52 -25.15 101.66 61.46
C SER A 52 -24.33 101.72 62.74
N GLN A 53 -23.10 101.20 62.76
CA GLN A 53 -22.22 101.34 63.93
C GLN A 53 -21.86 102.81 64.19
N LYS A 54 -21.53 103.58 63.14
CA LYS A 54 -21.25 105.02 63.25
C LYS A 54 -22.47 105.80 63.75
N ASN A 55 -23.65 105.57 63.18
CA ASN A 55 -24.89 106.24 63.59
C ASN A 55 -25.28 105.90 65.03
N ARG A 56 -25.13 104.64 65.45
CA ARG A 56 -25.35 104.22 66.84
C ARG A 56 -24.45 104.97 67.81
N ARG A 57 -23.17 105.17 67.48
CA ARG A 57 -22.23 105.97 68.30
C ARG A 57 -22.69 107.43 68.39
N LYS A 58 -23.04 108.05 67.26
CA LYS A 58 -23.56 109.43 67.20
C LYS A 58 -24.82 109.60 68.04
N LEU A 59 -25.78 108.68 67.95
CA LEU A 59 -27.00 108.71 68.75
C LEU A 59 -26.73 108.59 70.25
N ALA A 60 -25.79 107.74 70.64
CA ALA A 60 -25.38 107.62 72.05
C ALA A 60 -24.79 108.94 72.58
N GLU A 61 -23.99 109.63 71.77
CA GLU A 61 -23.43 110.95 72.09
C GLU A 61 -24.53 112.03 72.18
N SER A 62 -25.40 112.14 71.17
CA SER A 62 -26.53 113.09 71.18
C SER A 62 -27.51 112.83 72.33
N THR A 63 -27.74 111.56 72.69
CA THR A 63 -28.56 111.20 73.87
C THR A 63 -27.90 111.65 75.17
N ARG A 64 -26.58 111.50 75.27
CA ARG A 64 -25.79 111.96 76.44
C ARG A 64 -25.83 113.48 76.57
N ASP A 65 -25.69 114.20 75.47
CA ASP A 65 -25.67 115.66 75.44
C ASP A 65 -27.06 116.25 75.73
N PHE A 66 -28.13 115.65 75.20
CA PHE A 66 -29.51 115.95 75.57
C PHE A 66 -29.77 115.80 77.08
N LYS A 67 -29.20 114.76 77.70
CA LYS A 67 -29.35 114.51 79.15
C LYS A 67 -28.74 115.63 80.00
N LYS A 68 -27.64 116.23 79.52
CA LYS A 68 -26.87 117.30 80.19
C LYS A 68 -27.43 118.73 79.95
N ALA A 69 -28.24 118.93 78.92
CA ALA A 69 -28.80 120.24 78.58
C ALA A 69 -29.79 120.79 79.63
N SER A 70 -29.93 122.11 79.68
CA SER A 70 -30.88 122.82 80.55
C SER A 70 -32.34 122.63 80.09
N SER A 71 -33.33 122.97 80.94
CA SER A 71 -34.76 122.69 80.65
C SER A 71 -35.30 123.39 79.39
N ASP A 72 -34.81 124.60 79.07
CA ASP A 72 -35.17 125.33 77.84
C ASP A 72 -34.48 124.74 76.60
N GLU A 73 -33.20 124.36 76.71
CA GLU A 73 -32.41 123.77 75.61
C GLU A 73 -32.87 122.35 75.25
N LYS A 74 -33.38 121.59 76.22
CA LYS A 74 -33.95 120.25 76.01
C LYS A 74 -35.12 120.28 75.03
N LEU A 75 -35.99 121.29 75.09
CA LEU A 75 -37.10 121.41 74.14
C LEU A 75 -36.60 121.61 72.70
N GLY A 76 -35.49 122.33 72.51
CA GLY A 76 -34.85 122.52 71.20
C GLY A 76 -34.14 121.26 70.66
N LEU A 77 -33.45 120.50 71.53
CA LEU A 77 -32.69 119.30 71.15
C LEU A 77 -33.56 118.04 70.98
N PHE A 78 -34.73 117.98 71.65
CA PHE A 78 -35.61 116.80 71.63
C PHE A 78 -36.04 116.40 70.22
N ASN A 79 -36.46 117.37 69.41
CA ASN A 79 -36.90 117.10 68.03
C ASN A 79 -35.77 116.52 67.16
N SER A 80 -34.54 117.00 67.34
CA SER A 80 -33.36 116.50 66.63
C SER A 80 -33.00 115.07 67.07
N LEU A 81 -33.02 114.80 68.37
CA LEU A 81 -32.72 113.48 68.91
C LEU A 81 -33.78 112.43 68.51
N LEU A 82 -35.06 112.77 68.62
CA LEU A 82 -36.16 111.90 68.20
C LEU A 82 -36.06 111.56 66.71
N LYS A 83 -35.79 112.57 65.88
CA LYS A 83 -35.57 112.39 64.44
C LYS A 83 -34.37 111.49 64.17
N GLY A 84 -33.27 111.63 64.91
CA GLY A 84 -32.10 110.75 64.78
C GLY A 84 -32.40 109.28 65.13
N PHE A 85 -33.17 109.02 66.20
CA PHE A 85 -33.61 107.66 66.54
C PHE A 85 -34.54 107.07 65.47
N GLN A 86 -35.46 107.88 64.94
CA GLN A 86 -36.33 107.48 63.83
C GLN A 86 -35.51 107.13 62.58
N GLU A 87 -34.55 107.99 62.20
CA GLU A 87 -33.66 107.77 61.06
C GLU A 87 -32.83 106.48 61.20
N GLU A 88 -32.32 106.16 62.40
CA GLU A 88 -31.57 104.91 62.60
C GLU A 88 -32.47 103.66 62.60
N VAL A 89 -33.69 103.74 63.14
CA VAL A 89 -34.66 102.64 63.03
C VAL A 89 -35.04 102.39 61.56
N ASP A 90 -35.24 103.46 60.79
CA ASP A 90 -35.49 103.38 59.35
C ASP A 90 -34.29 102.79 58.60
N ASN A 91 -33.05 103.19 58.95
CA ASN A 91 -31.83 102.67 58.35
C ASN A 91 -31.58 101.20 58.70
N LEU A 92 -31.85 100.78 59.94
CA LEU A 92 -31.79 99.38 60.36
C LEU A 92 -32.82 98.52 59.59
N THR A 93 -34.03 99.04 59.41
CA THR A 93 -35.08 98.36 58.64
C THR A 93 -34.67 98.25 57.17
N LYS A 94 -34.09 99.30 56.57
CA LYS A 94 -33.55 99.27 55.21
C LYS A 94 -32.42 98.24 55.07
N ARG A 95 -31.50 98.17 56.04
CA ARG A 95 -30.42 97.18 56.04
C ARG A 95 -30.96 95.75 56.13
N ALA A 96 -31.91 95.49 57.02
CA ALA A 96 -32.52 94.18 57.18
C ALA A 96 -33.19 93.75 55.87
N LYS A 97 -34.03 94.61 55.29
CA LYS A 97 -34.66 94.36 53.99
C LYS A 97 -33.66 94.14 52.86
N PHE A 98 -32.56 94.89 52.85
CA PHE A 98 -31.52 94.71 51.84
C PHE A 98 -30.84 93.33 51.95
N GLY A 99 -30.46 92.92 53.16
CA GLY A 99 -29.85 91.61 53.40
C GLY A 99 -30.80 90.44 53.12
N GLU A 100 -32.06 90.56 53.54
CA GLU A 100 -33.12 89.57 53.26
C GLU A 100 -33.38 89.44 51.76
N ASN A 101 -33.50 90.56 51.03
CA ASN A 101 -33.70 90.54 49.59
C ASN A 101 -32.49 89.97 48.84
N ALA A 102 -31.27 90.30 49.28
CA ALA A 102 -30.04 89.73 48.71
C ALA A 102 -30.01 88.20 48.89
N PHE A 103 -30.30 87.71 50.10
CA PHE A 103 -30.37 86.27 50.37
C PHE A 103 -31.44 85.56 49.56
N LEU A 104 -32.67 86.08 49.55
CA LEU A 104 -33.81 85.46 48.85
C LEU A 104 -33.60 85.40 47.34
N ASN A 105 -32.97 86.42 46.75
CA ASN A 105 -32.65 86.46 45.32
C ASN A 105 -31.74 85.26 44.93
N ILE A 106 -30.71 85.00 45.72
CA ILE A 106 -29.76 83.90 45.48
C ILE A 106 -30.43 82.55 45.73
N TYR A 107 -31.15 82.45 46.85
CA TYR A 107 -31.84 81.23 47.22
C TYR A 107 -32.83 80.81 46.14
N GLN A 108 -33.61 81.73 45.59
CA GLN A 108 -34.56 81.43 44.51
C GLN A 108 -33.83 80.90 43.27
N LYS A 109 -32.77 81.57 42.81
CA LYS A 109 -32.03 81.15 41.61
C LYS A 109 -31.35 79.79 41.79
N LEU A 110 -30.79 79.51 42.96
CA LEU A 110 -30.15 78.22 43.27
C LEU A 110 -31.17 77.10 43.51
N TYR A 111 -32.35 77.43 44.04
CA TYR A 111 -33.44 76.45 44.23
C TYR A 111 -33.98 75.94 42.90
N GLU A 112 -34.01 76.80 41.88
CA GLU A 112 -34.41 76.44 40.51
C GLU A 112 -33.30 75.71 39.74
N ALA A 113 -32.09 75.59 40.29
CA ALA A 113 -30.96 74.97 39.62
C ALA A 113 -31.11 73.44 39.54
N PRO A 114 -31.01 72.83 38.34
CA PRO A 114 -30.99 71.38 38.20
C PRO A 114 -29.69 70.80 38.77
N ASP A 115 -29.81 69.65 39.43
CA ASP A 115 -28.66 68.91 39.96
C ASP A 115 -27.69 68.52 38.81
N PRO A 116 -26.42 68.94 38.85
CA PRO A 116 -25.45 68.60 37.82
C PRO A 116 -24.92 67.16 37.89
N TYR A 117 -25.06 66.47 39.02
CA TYR A 117 -24.46 65.13 39.20
C TYR A 117 -24.99 64.08 38.20
N PRO A 118 -26.31 63.95 37.95
CA PRO A 118 -26.84 62.99 36.96
C PRO A 118 -26.32 63.23 35.54
N ALA A 119 -26.11 64.49 35.15
CA ALA A 119 -25.54 64.84 33.85
C ALA A 119 -24.08 64.38 33.75
N LEU A 120 -23.26 64.68 34.76
CA LEU A 120 -21.84 64.30 34.78
C LEU A 120 -21.66 62.77 34.85
N ALA A 121 -22.49 62.08 35.64
CA ALA A 121 -22.51 60.62 35.69
C ALA A 121 -22.85 60.01 34.32
N SER A 122 -23.86 60.55 33.63
CA SER A 122 -24.25 60.10 32.29
C SER A 122 -23.14 60.35 31.26
N ILE A 123 -22.39 61.46 31.32
CA ILE A 123 -21.26 61.72 30.43
C ILE A 123 -20.15 60.70 30.70
N SER A 124 -19.79 60.49 31.96
CA SER A 124 -18.76 59.53 32.34
C SER A 124 -19.10 58.10 31.87
N GLU A 125 -20.36 57.69 31.97
CA GLU A 125 -20.82 56.38 31.49
C GLU A 125 -20.77 56.30 29.96
N GLN A 126 -21.16 57.37 29.25
CA GLN A 126 -21.08 57.45 27.80
C GLN A 126 -19.63 57.43 27.30
N ASP A 127 -18.70 58.11 27.97
CA ASP A 127 -17.28 58.13 27.62
C ASP A 127 -16.63 56.75 27.80
N LEU A 128 -16.97 56.03 28.88
CA LEU A 128 -16.53 54.66 29.07
C LEU A 128 -17.04 53.76 27.94
N LYS A 129 -18.33 53.86 27.61
CA LYS A 129 -18.95 53.08 26.53
C LYS A 129 -18.35 53.41 25.16
N LEU A 130 -18.04 54.68 24.90
CA LEU A 130 -17.36 55.11 23.67
C LEU A 130 -15.95 54.52 23.60
N SER A 131 -15.19 54.55 24.70
CA SER A 131 -13.85 53.96 24.76
C SER A 131 -13.87 52.45 24.50
N GLU A 132 -14.83 51.74 25.09
CA GLU A 132 -15.03 50.31 24.85
C GLU A 132 -15.35 50.03 23.38
N LEU A 133 -16.31 50.74 22.79
CA LEU A 133 -16.70 50.61 21.39
C LEU A 133 -15.56 50.96 20.42
N GLU A 134 -14.76 51.99 20.72
CA GLU A 134 -13.57 52.31 19.93
C GLU A 134 -12.52 51.19 19.99
N SER A 135 -12.31 50.61 21.16
CA SER A 135 -11.38 49.49 21.33
C SER A 135 -11.84 48.26 20.55
N GLU A 136 -13.14 47.96 20.57
CA GLU A 136 -13.74 46.86 19.82
C GLU A 136 -13.68 47.14 18.31
N SER A 137 -13.96 48.38 17.87
CA SER A 137 -13.83 48.78 16.48
C SER A 137 -12.39 48.63 15.96
N ARG A 138 -11.39 48.96 16.79
CA ARG A 138 -9.98 48.74 16.45
C ARG A 138 -9.65 47.26 16.34
N LYS A 139 -10.09 46.42 17.29
CA LYS A 139 -9.89 44.97 17.24
C LYS A 139 -10.51 44.35 15.99
N MET A 140 -11.77 44.67 15.71
CA MET A 140 -12.48 44.18 14.52
C MET A 140 -11.78 44.60 13.21
N LYS A 141 -11.20 45.80 13.14
CA LYS A 141 -10.41 46.25 11.98
C LYS A 141 -9.13 45.44 11.80
N VAL A 142 -8.44 45.11 12.89
CA VAL A 142 -7.23 44.28 12.84
C VAL A 142 -7.58 42.87 12.38
N GLU A 143 -8.60 42.25 12.98
CA GLU A 143 -9.07 40.92 12.59
C GLU A 143 -9.50 40.86 11.11
N LEU A 144 -10.20 41.90 10.63
CA LEU A 144 -10.56 42.00 9.21
C LEU A 144 -9.35 42.09 8.28
N GLU A 145 -8.29 42.78 8.69
CA GLU A 145 -7.08 42.90 7.88
C GLU A 145 -6.27 41.59 7.91
N GLU A 146 -6.19 40.93 9.06
CA GLU A 146 -5.62 39.58 9.18
C GLU A 146 -6.36 38.60 8.25
N PHE A 147 -7.70 38.55 8.30
CA PHE A 147 -8.48 37.70 7.39
C PHE A 147 -8.28 38.05 5.91
N ARG A 148 -8.09 39.32 5.56
CA ARG A 148 -7.75 39.72 4.18
C ARG A 148 -6.39 39.19 3.75
N THR A 149 -5.39 39.28 4.61
CA THR A 149 -4.04 38.77 4.31
C THR A 149 -4.04 37.24 4.19
N GLU A 150 -4.77 36.55 5.06
CA GLU A 150 -4.96 35.10 4.98
C GLU A 150 -5.68 34.69 3.68
N ALA A 151 -6.75 35.39 3.31
CA ALA A 151 -7.46 35.14 2.06
C ALA A 151 -6.56 35.35 0.83
N ALA A 152 -5.71 36.38 0.84
CA ALA A 152 -4.74 36.61 -0.23
C ALA A 152 -3.68 35.48 -0.31
N HIS A 153 -3.19 35.03 0.84
CA HIS A 153 -2.25 33.92 0.93
C HIS A 153 -2.88 32.60 0.46
N LEU A 154 -4.11 32.29 0.87
CA LEU A 154 -4.87 31.13 0.41
C LEU A 154 -5.09 31.16 -1.11
N LYS A 155 -5.38 32.34 -1.69
CA LYS A 155 -5.51 32.50 -3.14
C LYS A 155 -4.20 32.21 -3.87
N ASN A 156 -3.06 32.61 -3.31
CA ASN A 156 -1.73 32.29 -3.87
C ASN A 156 -1.43 30.79 -3.79
N GLN A 157 -1.74 30.15 -2.65
CA GLN A 157 -1.61 28.70 -2.49
C GLN A 157 -2.47 27.95 -3.51
N GLN A 158 -3.72 28.38 -3.74
CA GLN A 158 -4.59 27.78 -4.75
C GLN A 158 -4.00 27.86 -6.16
N ALA A 159 -3.37 28.99 -6.52
CA ALA A 159 -2.68 29.13 -7.79
C ALA A 159 -1.49 28.17 -7.93
N THR A 160 -0.76 27.94 -6.85
CA THR A 160 0.36 26.99 -6.81
C THR A 160 -0.12 25.54 -6.93
N ILE A 161 -1.19 25.17 -6.22
CA ILE A 161 -1.82 23.86 -6.30
C ILE A 161 -2.24 23.55 -7.73
N ARG A 162 -2.94 24.48 -8.40
CA ARG A 162 -3.35 24.30 -9.81
C ARG A 162 -2.17 24.06 -10.76
N ARG A 163 -1.04 24.75 -10.58
CA ARG A 163 0.16 24.52 -11.40
C ARG A 163 0.78 23.14 -11.14
N LEU A 164 0.75 22.67 -9.90
CA LEU A 164 1.26 21.35 -9.53
C LEU A 164 0.35 20.24 -10.06
N GLU A 165 -0.98 20.41 -9.98
CA GLU A 165 -1.96 19.49 -10.55
C GLU A 165 -1.79 19.38 -12.07
N GLU A 166 -1.65 20.50 -12.77
CA GLU A 166 -1.41 20.51 -14.22
C GLU A 166 -0.10 19.81 -14.58
N ARG A 167 0.98 20.07 -13.84
CA ARG A 167 2.25 19.37 -14.05
C ARG A 167 2.14 17.87 -13.78
N ASN A 168 1.38 17.46 -12.77
CA ASN A 168 1.19 16.04 -12.46
C ASN A 168 0.37 15.35 -13.56
N ARG A 169 -0.69 16.01 -14.05
CA ARG A 169 -1.47 15.54 -15.20
C ARG A 169 -0.60 15.37 -16.46
N GLN A 170 0.29 16.31 -16.74
CA GLN A 170 1.23 16.21 -17.87
C GLN A 170 2.20 15.03 -17.71
N LEU A 171 2.72 14.80 -16.50
CA LEU A 171 3.60 13.65 -16.23
C LEU A 171 2.84 12.31 -16.35
N GLU A 172 1.60 12.26 -15.88
CA GLU A 172 0.73 11.09 -16.03
C GLU A 172 0.45 10.79 -17.49
N GLN A 173 0.12 11.79 -18.31
CA GLN A 173 -0.07 11.64 -19.76
C GLN A 173 1.20 11.17 -20.46
N GLN A 174 2.36 11.75 -20.14
CA GLN A 174 3.64 11.30 -20.70
C GLN A 174 3.97 9.85 -20.33
N MET A 175 3.62 9.42 -19.11
CA MET A 175 3.83 8.04 -18.68
C MET A 175 2.86 7.09 -19.39
N GLU A 176 1.60 7.48 -19.57
CA GLU A 176 0.60 6.71 -20.31
C GLU A 176 0.98 6.54 -21.78
N GLU A 177 1.47 7.60 -22.43
CA GLU A 177 1.99 7.53 -23.80
C GLU A 177 3.19 6.59 -23.92
N LYS A 178 4.16 6.68 -23.00
CA LYS A 178 5.31 5.76 -22.96
C LYS A 178 4.89 4.31 -22.74
N VAL A 179 3.94 4.07 -21.83
CA VAL A 179 3.41 2.72 -21.60
C VAL A 179 2.71 2.21 -22.85
N LYS A 180 1.90 3.03 -23.52
CA LYS A 180 1.24 2.67 -24.77
C LYS A 180 2.26 2.34 -25.86
N GLU A 181 3.30 3.14 -26.03
CA GLU A 181 4.38 2.89 -27.00
C GLU A 181 5.11 1.56 -26.72
N ILE A 182 5.45 1.29 -25.46
CA ILE A 182 6.09 0.02 -25.05
C ILE A 182 5.17 -1.17 -25.32
N VAL A 183 3.88 -1.04 -25.01
CA VAL A 183 2.89 -2.11 -25.24
C VAL A 183 2.72 -2.36 -26.73
N GLU A 184 2.61 -1.32 -27.55
CA GLU A 184 2.54 -1.47 -29.02
C GLU A 184 3.79 -2.11 -29.60
N MET A 185 4.99 -1.70 -29.14
CA MET A 185 6.26 -2.29 -29.56
C MET A 185 6.32 -3.79 -29.19
N LYS A 186 5.91 -4.14 -27.98
CA LYS A 186 5.90 -5.54 -27.52
C LYS A 186 4.85 -6.38 -28.25
N GLN A 187 3.69 -5.80 -28.57
CA GLN A 187 2.65 -6.46 -29.35
C GLN A 187 3.12 -6.73 -30.79
N ARG A 188 3.82 -5.77 -31.43
CA ARG A 188 4.44 -5.96 -32.75
C ARG A 188 5.51 -7.06 -32.69
N SER A 189 6.42 -7.02 -31.72
CA SER A 189 7.45 -8.04 -31.55
C SER A 189 6.89 -9.43 -31.33
N LEU A 190 5.83 -9.58 -30.53
CA LEU A 190 5.16 -10.86 -30.30
C LEU A 190 4.44 -11.36 -31.57
N ALA A 191 3.82 -10.45 -32.34
CA ALA A 191 3.21 -10.81 -33.61
C ALA A 191 4.25 -11.29 -34.63
N GLU A 192 5.42 -10.65 -34.70
CA GLU A 192 6.53 -11.07 -35.56
C GLU A 192 7.10 -12.43 -35.14
N GLU A 193 7.25 -12.69 -33.84
CA GLU A 193 7.71 -13.99 -33.32
C GLU A 193 6.68 -15.10 -33.62
N ASN A 194 5.39 -14.83 -33.41
CA ASN A 194 4.31 -15.75 -33.75
C ASN A 194 4.24 -16.02 -35.25
N GLN A 195 4.49 -15.02 -36.09
CA GLN A 195 4.54 -15.22 -37.54
C GLN A 195 5.73 -16.11 -37.94
N LYS A 196 6.93 -15.85 -37.41
CA LYS A 196 8.12 -16.67 -37.69
C LYS A 196 7.94 -18.11 -37.23
N THR A 197 7.39 -18.33 -36.05
CA THR A 197 7.12 -19.70 -35.55
C THR A 197 6.09 -20.41 -36.43
N LEU A 198 5.06 -19.72 -36.90
CA LEU A 198 4.06 -20.27 -37.81
C LEU A 198 4.67 -20.61 -39.19
N GLU A 199 5.58 -19.79 -39.71
CA GLU A 199 6.33 -20.07 -40.95
C GLU A 199 7.20 -21.32 -40.81
N VAL A 200 7.98 -21.44 -39.73
CA VAL A 200 8.79 -22.63 -39.45
C VAL A 200 7.92 -23.90 -39.31
N LEU A 201 6.77 -23.79 -38.64
CA LEU A 201 5.84 -24.92 -38.53
C LEU A 201 5.26 -25.33 -39.88
N LYS A 202 4.94 -24.36 -40.75
CA LYS A 202 4.48 -24.63 -42.12
C LYS A 202 5.55 -25.31 -42.97
N GLU A 203 6.80 -24.84 -42.91
CA GLU A 203 7.91 -25.46 -43.63
C GLU A 203 8.15 -26.90 -43.14
N ARG A 204 8.08 -27.13 -41.84
CA ARG A 204 8.15 -28.47 -41.25
C ARG A 204 7.00 -29.36 -41.70
N GLU A 205 5.77 -28.84 -41.72
CA GLU A 205 4.60 -29.56 -42.20
C GLU A 205 4.76 -29.96 -43.67
N GLN A 206 5.21 -29.04 -44.53
CA GLN A 206 5.49 -29.32 -45.94
C GLN A 206 6.56 -30.41 -46.11
N SER A 207 7.65 -30.32 -45.36
CA SER A 207 8.71 -31.35 -45.39
C SER A 207 8.18 -32.73 -44.97
N LEU A 208 7.35 -32.81 -43.93
CA LEU A 208 6.71 -34.06 -43.51
C LEU A 208 5.71 -34.59 -44.55
N GLN A 209 4.94 -33.70 -45.18
CA GLN A 209 4.05 -34.08 -46.28
C GLN A 209 4.82 -34.64 -47.47
N ASP A 210 5.97 -34.05 -47.82
CA ASP A 210 6.84 -34.55 -48.89
C ASP A 210 7.45 -35.91 -48.55
N GLN A 211 7.94 -36.11 -47.32
CA GLN A 211 8.44 -37.41 -46.86
C GLN A 211 7.33 -38.47 -46.90
N LEU A 212 6.12 -38.12 -46.48
CA LEU A 212 4.97 -39.02 -46.53
C LEU A 212 4.61 -39.38 -47.98
N ARG A 213 4.66 -38.41 -48.90
CA ARG A 213 4.43 -38.65 -50.33
C ARG A 213 5.49 -39.59 -50.90
N GLN A 214 6.77 -39.35 -50.63
CA GLN A 214 7.86 -40.21 -51.08
C GLN A 214 7.74 -41.64 -50.51
N ALA A 215 7.41 -41.79 -49.23
CA ALA A 215 7.17 -43.09 -48.62
C ALA A 215 5.99 -43.82 -49.27
N LYS A 216 4.89 -43.12 -49.55
CA LYS A 216 3.73 -43.70 -50.26
C LYS A 216 4.08 -44.12 -51.69
N GLU A 217 4.84 -43.31 -52.42
CA GLU A 217 5.33 -43.65 -53.76
C GLU A 217 6.24 -44.88 -53.71
N SER A 218 7.16 -44.95 -52.75
CA SER A 218 8.02 -46.14 -52.55
C SER A 218 7.21 -47.40 -52.20
N VAL A 219 6.16 -47.29 -51.39
CA VAL A 219 5.28 -48.42 -51.10
C VAL A 219 4.54 -48.85 -52.37
N ALA A 220 4.04 -47.91 -53.16
CA ALA A 220 3.36 -48.20 -54.40
C ALA A 220 4.30 -48.85 -55.44
N THR A 221 5.56 -48.44 -55.52
CA THR A 221 6.55 -49.08 -56.41
C THR A 221 6.89 -50.49 -55.93
N ILE A 222 7.08 -50.70 -54.62
CA ILE A 222 7.31 -52.03 -54.05
C ILE A 222 6.10 -52.94 -54.31
N GLN A 223 4.87 -52.44 -54.15
CA GLN A 223 3.65 -53.19 -54.47
C GLN A 223 3.60 -53.60 -55.95
N LYS A 224 3.88 -52.69 -56.88
CA LYS A 224 3.95 -53.01 -58.31
C LYS A 224 5.04 -54.04 -58.62
N LEU A 225 6.23 -53.91 -58.02
CA LEU A 225 7.31 -54.88 -58.17
C LEU A 225 6.91 -56.25 -57.61
N HIS A 226 6.20 -56.27 -56.48
CA HIS A 226 5.68 -57.49 -55.87
C HIS A 226 4.64 -58.17 -56.78
N GLU A 227 3.68 -57.41 -57.34
CA GLU A 227 2.71 -57.92 -58.32
C GLU A 227 3.40 -58.49 -59.56
N LEU A 228 4.41 -57.80 -60.10
CA LEU A 228 5.20 -58.28 -61.23
C LEU A 228 5.95 -59.57 -60.88
N ALA A 229 6.63 -59.63 -59.74
CA ALA A 229 7.33 -60.84 -59.28
C ALA A 229 6.34 -62.00 -59.06
N GLN A 230 5.16 -61.72 -58.51
CA GLN A 230 4.12 -62.73 -58.33
C GLN A 230 3.57 -63.24 -59.68
N SER A 231 3.38 -62.37 -60.67
CA SER A 231 2.98 -62.79 -62.02
C SER A 231 4.05 -63.65 -62.70
N GLN A 232 5.33 -63.29 -62.56
CA GLN A 232 6.45 -64.09 -63.10
C GLN A 232 6.52 -65.46 -62.43
N LEU A 233 6.34 -65.53 -61.10
CA LEU A 233 6.26 -66.80 -60.39
C LEU A 233 5.09 -67.67 -60.87
N PHE A 234 3.93 -67.05 -61.15
CA PHE A 234 2.78 -67.77 -61.70
C PHE A 234 3.07 -68.28 -63.12
N GLU A 235 3.73 -67.48 -63.96
CA GLU A 235 4.11 -67.87 -65.32
C GLU A 235 5.13 -69.01 -65.33
N VAL A 236 6.19 -68.93 -64.51
CA VAL A 236 7.18 -70.01 -64.35
C VAL A 236 6.52 -71.28 -63.82
N ARG A 237 5.58 -71.15 -62.88
CA ARG A 237 4.80 -72.29 -62.38
C ARG A 237 3.96 -72.92 -63.49
N ALA A 238 3.25 -72.11 -64.27
CA ALA A 238 2.45 -72.58 -65.39
C ALA A 238 3.32 -73.27 -66.46
N GLN A 239 4.47 -72.70 -66.81
CA GLN A 239 5.44 -73.32 -67.72
C GLN A 239 5.96 -74.65 -67.16
N SER A 240 6.31 -74.71 -65.88
CA SER A 240 6.74 -75.95 -65.23
C SER A 240 5.63 -77.01 -65.21
N GLU A 241 4.37 -76.61 -65.00
CA GLU A 241 3.21 -77.51 -65.05
C GLU A 241 2.95 -78.01 -66.48
N GLU A 242 3.12 -77.14 -67.50
CA GLU A 242 3.05 -77.50 -68.92
C GLU A 242 4.17 -78.46 -69.33
N GLU A 243 5.41 -78.18 -68.95
CA GLU A 243 6.55 -79.08 -69.17
C GLU A 243 6.35 -80.43 -68.48
N TRP A 244 5.83 -80.43 -67.25
CA TRP A 244 5.52 -81.65 -66.53
C TRP A 244 4.41 -82.45 -67.23
N ALA A 245 3.35 -81.78 -67.70
CA ALA A 245 2.29 -82.42 -68.47
C ALA A 245 2.80 -82.97 -69.83
N ALA A 246 3.67 -82.24 -70.52
CA ALA A 246 4.31 -82.70 -71.77
C ALA A 246 5.17 -83.93 -71.53
N LYS A 247 6.03 -83.92 -70.49
CA LYS A 247 6.83 -85.09 -70.08
C LYS A 247 5.95 -86.27 -69.69
N GLN A 248 4.87 -86.04 -68.97
CA GLN A 248 3.92 -87.09 -68.61
C GLN A 248 3.24 -87.70 -69.86
N SER A 249 2.90 -86.87 -70.84
CA SER A 249 2.38 -87.33 -72.13
C SER A 249 3.41 -88.12 -72.92
N GLU A 250 4.68 -87.71 -72.91
CA GLU A 250 5.79 -88.44 -73.53
C GLU A 250 5.99 -89.80 -72.86
N VAL A 251 5.97 -89.86 -71.53
CA VAL A 251 6.01 -91.10 -70.76
C VAL A 251 4.84 -92.02 -71.12
N ASN A 252 3.62 -91.49 -71.21
CA ASN A 252 2.46 -92.28 -71.63
C ASN A 252 2.62 -92.80 -73.07
N PHE A 253 3.15 -91.99 -73.99
CA PHE A 253 3.40 -92.42 -75.37
C PHE A 253 4.48 -93.52 -75.45
N LEU A 254 5.57 -93.37 -74.68
CA LEU A 254 6.60 -94.39 -74.57
C LEU A 254 6.05 -95.68 -73.94
N MET A 255 5.16 -95.55 -72.95
CA MET A 255 4.47 -96.69 -72.34
C MET A 255 3.60 -97.42 -73.37
N ASP A 256 2.81 -96.69 -74.18
CA ASP A 256 2.03 -97.26 -75.27
C ASP A 256 2.90 -97.94 -76.35
N GLU A 257 4.06 -97.37 -76.68
CA GLU A 257 5.01 -97.96 -77.64
C GLU A 257 5.67 -99.22 -77.06
N VAL A 258 5.99 -99.22 -75.77
CA VAL A 258 6.47 -100.40 -75.04
C VAL A 258 5.39 -101.49 -75.02
N GLU A 259 4.15 -101.16 -74.72
CA GLU A 259 3.03 -102.11 -74.76
C GLU A 259 2.82 -102.68 -76.17
N ARG A 260 2.89 -101.85 -77.21
CA ARG A 260 2.86 -102.29 -78.62
C ARG A 260 4.03 -103.21 -78.96
N ALA A 261 5.25 -102.86 -78.54
CA ALA A 261 6.44 -103.67 -78.75
C ALA A 261 6.36 -105.00 -77.99
N GLN A 262 5.86 -105.02 -76.76
CA GLN A 262 5.60 -106.23 -75.97
C GLN A 262 4.54 -107.11 -76.63
N THR A 263 3.47 -106.51 -77.15
CA THR A 263 2.43 -107.25 -77.90
C THR A 263 3.02 -107.91 -79.14
N ARG A 264 3.89 -107.19 -79.88
CA ARG A 264 4.61 -107.72 -81.05
C ARG A 264 5.65 -108.78 -80.67
N LEU A 265 6.33 -108.64 -79.54
CA LEU A 265 7.23 -109.65 -79.01
C LEU A 265 6.46 -110.93 -78.72
N HIS A 266 5.32 -110.83 -78.02
CA HIS A 266 4.47 -111.99 -77.72
C HIS A 266 3.86 -112.65 -78.96
N SER A 267 3.58 -111.90 -80.03
CA SER A 267 3.16 -112.51 -81.31
C SER A 267 4.31 -113.27 -81.97
N LEU A 268 5.52 -112.69 -81.99
CA LEU A 268 6.72 -113.35 -82.51
C LEU A 268 7.14 -114.57 -81.66
N GLU A 269 6.97 -114.53 -80.35
CA GLU A 269 7.18 -115.69 -79.46
C GLU A 269 6.19 -116.82 -79.74
N ARG A 270 4.92 -116.49 -80.04
CA ARG A 270 3.93 -117.49 -80.52
C ARG A 270 4.32 -118.07 -81.87
N GLU A 271 4.73 -117.24 -82.83
CA GLU A 271 5.23 -117.69 -84.15
C GLU A 271 6.48 -118.57 -84.00
N LYS A 272 7.42 -118.20 -83.12
CA LYS A 272 8.58 -119.03 -82.77
C LYS A 272 8.18 -120.36 -82.12
N GLY A 273 7.13 -120.38 -81.30
CA GLY A 273 6.55 -121.59 -80.74
C GLY A 273 5.95 -122.50 -81.82
N VAL A 274 5.25 -121.92 -82.80
CA VAL A 274 4.70 -122.65 -83.96
C VAL A 274 5.81 -123.18 -84.86
N LEU A 275 6.84 -122.38 -85.15
CA LEU A 275 8.01 -122.81 -85.92
C LEU A 275 8.85 -123.87 -85.18
N ARG A 276 8.96 -123.80 -83.84
CA ARG A 276 9.55 -124.88 -83.03
C ARG A 276 8.72 -126.17 -83.08
N SER A 277 7.39 -126.08 -83.12
CA SER A 277 6.52 -127.26 -83.27
C SER A 277 6.58 -127.87 -84.68
N GLN A 278 6.79 -127.05 -85.71
CA GLN A 278 7.01 -127.48 -87.09
C GLN A 278 8.43 -128.05 -87.32
N LEU A 279 9.39 -127.70 -86.46
CA LEU A 279 10.76 -128.25 -86.44
C LEU A 279 10.87 -129.61 -85.71
N GLN A 280 9.87 -130.04 -84.94
CA GLN A 280 9.87 -131.36 -84.29
C GLN A 280 9.32 -132.48 -85.21
N SER A 281 8.81 -132.15 -86.40
CA SER A 281 8.20 -133.10 -87.35
C SER A 281 8.88 -133.18 -88.72
N ALA A 282 10.07 -132.59 -88.88
CA ALA A 282 10.85 -132.64 -90.12
C ALA A 282 12.34 -132.84 -89.79
N ASN A 283 12.63 -133.90 -89.03
CA ASN A 283 13.96 -134.25 -88.55
C ASN A 283 14.25 -135.75 -88.79
N GLU A 284 14.48 -136.10 -90.06
CA GLU A 284 15.11 -137.30 -90.64
C GLU A 284 15.10 -137.03 -92.17
N GLU A 285 16.16 -136.92 -92.96
CA GLU A 285 17.61 -137.07 -92.88
C GLU A 285 18.20 -136.22 -94.04
N ILE A 286 19.45 -135.76 -93.94
CA ILE A 286 20.54 -135.96 -94.92
C ILE A 286 21.69 -135.00 -94.56
N GLU A 287 22.78 -135.63 -94.13
CA GLU A 287 24.08 -135.06 -93.88
C GLU A 287 24.86 -134.74 -95.17
N ASP A 288 25.82 -133.83 -94.97
CA ASP A 288 27.20 -133.84 -95.45
C ASP A 288 27.58 -133.23 -96.82
N LYS A 289 28.24 -132.06 -96.77
CA LYS A 289 29.72 -132.01 -96.88
C LYS A 289 30.32 -130.60 -96.69
N LYS A 290 31.19 -130.53 -95.69
CA LYS A 290 32.62 -130.09 -95.70
C LYS A 290 33.04 -128.67 -96.16
N GLY A 291 33.91 -128.09 -95.34
CA GLY A 291 34.99 -127.15 -95.73
C GLY A 291 34.93 -125.84 -94.95
N ASP A 292 35.31 -125.81 -93.68
CA ASP A 292 36.70 -125.62 -93.21
C ASP A 292 37.27 -124.25 -93.59
N ASN A 293 37.47 -123.39 -92.58
CA ASN A 293 38.76 -122.80 -92.22
C ASN A 293 38.68 -121.34 -91.71
N SER A 294 39.33 -121.11 -90.56
CA SER A 294 40.15 -119.94 -90.26
C SER A 294 39.49 -118.67 -89.70
N ASP A 295 39.30 -118.67 -88.38
CA ASP A 295 40.05 -117.80 -87.45
C ASP A 295 40.25 -116.32 -87.84
N SER A 296 39.16 -115.54 -87.83
CA SER A 296 39.23 -114.07 -87.69
C SER A 296 38.02 -113.49 -86.97
N THR A 297 36.86 -114.13 -87.07
CA THR A 297 35.60 -113.72 -86.43
C THR A 297 35.51 -114.11 -84.95
N SER A 298 36.06 -115.24 -84.51
CA SER A 298 36.03 -115.67 -83.09
C SER A 298 36.91 -114.78 -82.18
N ILE A 299 38.03 -114.27 -82.70
CA ILE A 299 38.90 -113.32 -81.98
C ILE A 299 38.20 -111.95 -81.89
N LEU A 300 37.49 -111.52 -82.94
CA LEU A 300 36.71 -110.29 -82.91
C LEU A 300 35.47 -110.41 -82.00
N GLU A 301 34.76 -111.54 -82.00
CA GLU A 301 33.63 -111.79 -81.09
C GLU A 301 34.06 -111.89 -79.62
N SER A 302 35.19 -112.54 -79.34
CA SER A 302 35.76 -112.57 -77.97
C SER A 302 36.30 -111.20 -77.54
N SER A 303 36.89 -110.43 -78.45
CA SER A 303 37.30 -109.04 -78.19
C SER A 303 36.09 -108.11 -78.00
N LEU A 304 35.00 -108.34 -78.71
CA LEU A 304 33.77 -107.56 -78.61
C LEU A 304 33.03 -107.91 -77.32
N SER A 305 32.95 -109.20 -76.95
CA SER A 305 32.42 -109.65 -75.66
C SER A 305 33.21 -109.14 -74.46
N THR A 306 34.55 -109.07 -74.55
CA THR A 306 35.38 -108.48 -73.48
C THR A 306 35.20 -106.96 -73.40
N LYS A 307 35.06 -106.26 -74.53
CA LYS A 307 34.71 -104.83 -74.55
C LYS A 307 33.31 -104.55 -74.04
N GLU A 308 32.31 -105.38 -74.37
CA GLU A 308 30.94 -105.24 -73.86
C GLU A 308 30.87 -105.49 -72.35
N LYS A 309 31.61 -106.47 -71.84
CA LYS A 309 31.77 -106.67 -70.38
C LYS A 309 32.41 -105.46 -69.74
N LEU A 310 33.51 -104.95 -70.29
CA LEU A 310 34.17 -103.76 -69.77
C LEU A 310 33.26 -102.51 -69.82
N ILE A 311 32.47 -102.35 -70.87
CA ILE A 311 31.47 -101.27 -70.98
C ILE A 311 30.37 -101.45 -69.91
N SER A 312 29.90 -102.67 -69.66
CA SER A 312 28.92 -102.92 -68.59
C SER A 312 29.49 -102.67 -67.19
N GLU A 313 30.77 -103.01 -66.97
CA GLU A 313 31.49 -102.79 -65.72
C GLU A 313 31.72 -101.29 -65.50
N LEU A 314 32.18 -100.57 -66.53
CA LEU A 314 32.31 -99.12 -66.51
C LEU A 314 30.97 -98.42 -66.31
N ASN A 315 29.89 -98.88 -66.95
CA ASN A 315 28.55 -98.31 -66.75
C ASN A 315 28.02 -98.58 -65.34
N MET A 316 28.29 -99.75 -64.77
CA MET A 316 27.98 -100.04 -63.36
C MET A 316 28.79 -99.14 -62.43
N GLU A 317 30.09 -98.95 -62.67
CA GLU A 317 30.92 -98.03 -61.89
C GLU A 317 30.46 -96.59 -62.03
N LEU A 318 30.12 -96.13 -63.23
CA LEU A 318 29.62 -94.78 -63.50
C LEU A 318 28.28 -94.56 -62.80
N HIS A 319 27.36 -95.54 -62.86
CA HIS A 319 26.10 -95.50 -62.13
C HIS A 319 26.31 -95.52 -60.61
N ASN A 320 27.26 -96.31 -60.11
CA ASN A 320 27.60 -96.36 -58.69
C ASN A 320 28.20 -95.02 -58.23
N ILE A 321 29.06 -94.40 -59.03
CA ILE A 321 29.63 -93.07 -58.75
C ILE A 321 28.54 -91.99 -58.79
N GLU A 322 27.64 -92.01 -59.78
CA GLU A 322 26.50 -91.09 -59.85
C GLU A 322 25.56 -91.23 -58.65
N THR A 323 25.27 -92.47 -58.23
CA THR A 323 24.45 -92.72 -57.03
C THR A 323 25.16 -92.29 -55.75
N THR A 324 26.47 -92.50 -55.61
CA THR A 324 27.23 -91.94 -54.48
C THR A 324 27.26 -90.42 -54.48
N LEU A 325 27.46 -89.79 -55.65
CA LEU A 325 27.52 -88.34 -55.78
C LEU A 325 26.17 -87.69 -55.49
N THR A 326 25.07 -88.30 -55.93
CA THR A 326 23.71 -87.82 -55.63
C THR A 326 23.39 -87.98 -54.15
N ASN A 327 23.76 -89.09 -53.52
CA ASN A 327 23.62 -89.27 -52.07
C ASN A 327 24.46 -88.24 -51.27
N GLU A 328 25.71 -87.97 -51.66
CA GLU A 328 26.54 -86.95 -51.02
C GLU A 328 25.95 -85.55 -51.21
N ARG A 329 25.45 -85.23 -52.41
CA ARG A 329 24.75 -83.95 -52.66
C ARG A 329 23.50 -83.81 -51.79
N GLU A 330 22.70 -84.86 -51.65
CA GLU A 330 21.52 -84.84 -50.80
C GLU A 330 21.90 -84.70 -49.31
N GLN A 331 22.96 -85.37 -48.86
CA GLN A 331 23.51 -85.20 -47.52
C GLN A 331 23.97 -83.75 -47.29
N HIS A 332 24.72 -83.15 -48.22
CA HIS A 332 25.14 -81.75 -48.12
C HIS A 332 23.97 -80.78 -48.13
N ILE A 333 22.93 -81.02 -48.95
CA ILE A 333 21.71 -80.20 -48.94
C ILE A 333 21.01 -80.30 -47.58
N ASN A 334 20.93 -81.50 -47.01
CA ASN A 334 20.35 -81.71 -45.69
C ASN A 334 21.19 -81.07 -44.58
N GLU A 335 22.52 -81.11 -44.67
CA GLU A 335 23.45 -80.43 -43.76
C GLU A 335 23.26 -78.90 -43.84
N ILE A 336 23.18 -78.34 -45.05
CA ILE A 336 22.92 -76.91 -45.28
C ILE A 336 21.56 -76.50 -44.71
N LYS A 337 20.51 -77.31 -44.90
CA LYS A 337 19.19 -77.06 -44.30
C LYS A 337 19.26 -77.04 -42.78
N LYS A 338 19.95 -78.00 -42.16
CA LYS A 338 20.15 -78.04 -40.69
C LYS A 338 20.93 -76.82 -40.20
N LEU A 339 22.02 -76.46 -40.88
CA LEU A 339 22.83 -75.29 -40.54
C LEU A 339 22.03 -73.99 -40.68
N ASN A 340 21.20 -73.85 -41.71
CA ASN A 340 20.33 -72.68 -41.90
C ASN A 340 19.27 -72.58 -40.80
N ILE A 341 18.66 -73.71 -40.39
CA ILE A 341 17.72 -73.72 -39.26
C ILE A 341 18.43 -73.26 -37.98
N LEU A 342 19.62 -73.82 -37.71
CA LEU A 342 20.39 -73.49 -36.52
C LEU A 342 20.87 -72.03 -36.54
N LEU A 343 21.23 -71.49 -37.71
CA LEU A 343 21.59 -70.08 -37.88
C LEU A 343 20.39 -69.18 -37.57
N ASN A 344 19.21 -69.46 -38.13
CA ASN A 344 17.98 -68.71 -37.85
C ASN A 344 17.60 -68.76 -36.36
N GLU A 345 17.73 -69.92 -35.71
CA GLU A 345 17.50 -70.04 -34.26
C GLU A 345 18.48 -69.18 -33.45
N LYS A 346 19.77 -69.15 -33.85
CA LYS A 346 20.77 -68.31 -33.20
C LYS A 346 20.57 -66.82 -33.46
N GLU A 347 20.14 -66.42 -34.66
CA GLU A 347 19.78 -65.05 -34.99
C GLU A 347 18.56 -64.58 -34.21
N ALA A 348 17.51 -65.41 -34.11
CA ALA A 348 16.33 -65.12 -33.30
C ALA A 348 16.70 -64.96 -31.81
N ALA A 349 17.51 -65.88 -31.26
CA ALA A 349 17.99 -65.77 -29.89
C ALA A 349 18.87 -64.53 -29.68
N LEU A 350 19.68 -64.14 -30.66
CA LEU A 350 20.47 -62.91 -30.60
C LEU A 350 19.59 -61.66 -30.59
N GLU A 351 18.54 -61.59 -31.40
CA GLU A 351 17.63 -60.44 -31.39
C GLU A 351 16.77 -60.37 -30.14
N GLU A 352 16.39 -61.51 -29.58
CA GLU A 352 15.73 -61.56 -28.28
C GLU A 352 16.67 -61.10 -27.16
N MET A 353 17.92 -61.58 -27.12
CA MET A 353 18.93 -61.11 -26.18
C MET A 353 19.27 -59.62 -26.35
N LYS A 354 19.30 -59.10 -27.59
CA LYS A 354 19.49 -57.66 -27.84
C LYS A 354 18.28 -56.84 -27.36
N LYS A 355 17.06 -57.32 -27.58
CA LYS A 355 15.84 -56.69 -27.05
C LYS A 355 15.85 -56.69 -25.52
N GLU A 356 16.21 -57.80 -24.89
CA GLU A 356 16.37 -57.88 -23.44
C GLU A 356 17.47 -56.95 -22.93
N LEU A 357 18.60 -56.83 -23.64
CA LEU A 357 19.69 -55.93 -23.28
C LEU A 357 19.29 -54.46 -23.42
N GLN A 358 18.50 -54.11 -24.44
CA GLN A 358 17.94 -52.76 -24.62
C GLN A 358 16.83 -52.43 -23.62
N ALA A 359 16.04 -53.44 -23.21
CA ALA A 359 15.00 -53.29 -22.21
C ALA A 359 15.56 -53.23 -20.78
N LYS A 360 16.74 -53.81 -20.53
CA LYS A 360 17.44 -53.71 -19.25
C LYS A 360 17.84 -52.25 -19.01
N PRO A 361 17.53 -51.69 -17.83
CA PRO A 361 17.98 -50.36 -17.46
C PRO A 361 19.50 -50.25 -17.62
N THR A 362 19.96 -49.24 -18.37
CA THR A 362 21.38 -48.94 -18.51
C THR A 362 22.00 -48.74 -17.12
N GLU A 363 23.26 -49.17 -16.93
CA GLU A 363 23.99 -49.01 -15.67
C GLU A 363 23.91 -47.57 -15.12
N LYS A 364 24.00 -46.58 -16.00
CA LYS A 364 23.79 -45.16 -15.68
C LYS A 364 22.41 -44.86 -15.10
N LEU A 365 21.34 -45.45 -15.63
CA LEU A 365 19.98 -45.24 -15.14
C LEU A 365 19.77 -45.89 -13.78
N VAL A 366 20.35 -47.07 -13.56
CA VAL A 366 20.32 -47.75 -12.25
C VAL A 366 21.10 -46.94 -11.22
N ASP A 367 22.28 -46.41 -11.59
CA ASP A 367 23.08 -45.55 -10.73
C ASP A 367 22.37 -44.21 -10.42
N ASP A 368 21.73 -43.60 -11.42
CA ASP A 368 20.94 -42.38 -11.22
C ASP A 368 19.73 -42.62 -10.31
N LEU A 369 19.05 -43.76 -10.45
CA LEU A 369 17.95 -44.14 -9.56
C LEU A 369 18.45 -44.42 -8.13
N ARG A 370 19.60 -45.09 -7.98
CA ARG A 370 20.23 -45.31 -6.66
C ARG A 370 20.66 -44.00 -6.01
N LYS A 371 21.23 -43.07 -6.77
CA LYS A 371 21.58 -41.71 -6.32
C LYS A 371 20.33 -40.94 -5.89
N LYS A 372 19.26 -40.94 -6.70
CA LYS A 372 17.97 -40.32 -6.35
C LYS A 372 17.37 -40.90 -5.07
N VAL A 373 17.42 -42.22 -4.88
CA VAL A 373 16.93 -42.87 -3.65
C VAL A 373 17.78 -42.46 -2.45
N LYS A 374 19.11 -42.42 -2.57
CA LYS A 374 20.01 -41.97 -1.50
C LYS A 374 19.77 -40.49 -1.13
N ILE A 375 19.59 -39.61 -2.11
CA ILE A 375 19.26 -38.19 -1.90
C ILE A 375 17.90 -38.05 -1.21
N LEU A 376 16.88 -38.77 -1.67
CA LEU A 376 15.56 -38.76 -1.04
C LEU A 376 15.61 -39.29 0.39
N GLN A 377 16.42 -40.31 0.66
CA GLN A 377 16.62 -40.83 2.01
C GLN A 377 17.32 -39.81 2.91
N ALA A 378 18.32 -39.10 2.39
CA ALA A 378 19.04 -38.09 3.15
C ALA A 378 18.19 -36.83 3.42
N VAL A 379 17.38 -36.39 2.44
CA VAL A 379 16.41 -35.28 2.59
C VAL A 379 15.22 -35.68 3.48
N GLY A 380 14.78 -36.93 3.41
CA GLY A 380 13.62 -37.43 4.16
C GLY A 380 13.92 -37.79 5.61
N TYR A 381 15.16 -38.21 5.92
CA TYR A 381 15.50 -38.75 7.25
C TYR A 381 16.64 -38.02 7.97
N ASN A 382 17.25 -36.97 7.40
CA ASN A 382 18.32 -36.17 8.04
C ASN A 382 19.40 -37.04 8.74
N SER A 383 19.76 -38.19 8.15
CA SER A 383 20.63 -39.17 8.80
C SER A 383 21.56 -39.82 7.78
N ILE A 384 22.51 -39.06 7.22
CA ILE A 384 23.71 -39.63 6.58
C ILE A 384 24.91 -38.73 6.92
N GLU A 385 25.99 -39.36 7.38
CA GLU A 385 27.29 -38.75 7.69
C GLU A 385 27.90 -38.11 6.44
N ALA A 386 28.55 -36.95 6.61
CA ALA A 386 28.96 -36.06 5.52
C ALA A 386 29.90 -36.70 4.46
N GLU A 387 30.56 -37.80 4.80
CA GLU A 387 31.53 -38.48 3.92
C GLU A 387 30.86 -39.30 2.79
N ASP A 388 29.64 -39.81 3.00
CA ASP A 388 28.89 -40.55 1.98
C ASP A 388 28.13 -39.64 1.00
N TRP A 389 28.07 -38.34 1.29
CA TRP A 389 27.38 -37.34 0.48
C TRP A 389 28.20 -36.88 -0.74
N GLU A 390 29.52 -36.66 -0.59
CA GLU A 390 30.37 -36.18 -1.69
C GLU A 390 30.47 -37.19 -2.85
N VAL A 391 30.43 -38.48 -2.54
CA VAL A 391 30.51 -39.57 -3.54
C VAL A 391 29.22 -39.66 -4.36
N ALA A 392 28.06 -39.34 -3.76
CA ALA A 392 26.76 -39.39 -4.45
C ALA A 392 26.54 -38.21 -5.41
N THR A 393 27.17 -37.06 -5.16
CA THR A 393 26.90 -35.76 -5.82
C THR A 393 27.81 -35.42 -7.02
N SER A 394 28.63 -36.35 -7.50
CA SER A 394 29.66 -36.10 -8.54
C SER A 394 29.15 -35.94 -10.00
N GLY A 395 27.84 -35.76 -10.22
CA GLY A 395 27.25 -35.58 -11.56
C GLY A 395 26.71 -34.15 -11.80
N GLU A 396 27.20 -33.46 -12.84
CA GLU A 396 26.92 -32.03 -13.11
C GLU A 396 25.43 -31.67 -13.22
N GLU A 397 24.59 -32.51 -13.84
CA GLU A 397 23.15 -32.21 -14.00
C GLU A 397 22.34 -32.48 -12.72
N MET A 398 22.78 -33.40 -11.88
CA MET A 398 22.11 -33.76 -10.63
C MET A 398 22.41 -32.72 -9.52
N SER A 399 23.64 -32.20 -9.51
CA SER A 399 24.11 -31.16 -8.59
C SER A 399 23.24 -29.89 -8.56
N LYS A 400 22.63 -29.51 -9.70
CA LYS A 400 21.79 -28.29 -9.77
C LYS A 400 20.41 -28.46 -9.12
N MET A 401 19.76 -29.62 -9.30
CA MET A 401 18.48 -29.90 -8.65
C MET A 401 18.68 -30.12 -7.15
N GLU A 402 19.77 -30.77 -6.78
CA GLU A 402 20.17 -31.02 -5.39
C GLU A 402 20.49 -29.71 -4.65
N SER A 403 21.22 -28.80 -5.29
CA SER A 403 21.48 -27.44 -4.81
C SER A 403 20.17 -26.70 -4.52
N LEU A 404 19.20 -26.76 -5.43
CA LEU A 404 17.90 -26.09 -5.26
C LEU A 404 17.07 -26.70 -4.13
N LEU A 405 17.11 -28.03 -3.95
CA LEU A 405 16.40 -28.70 -2.85
C LEU A 405 17.04 -28.41 -1.49
N LEU A 406 18.37 -28.37 -1.40
CA LEU A 406 19.09 -27.98 -0.18
C LEU A 406 18.87 -26.51 0.17
N ASP A 407 18.91 -25.61 -0.81
CA ASP A 407 18.65 -24.18 -0.59
C ASP A 407 17.21 -23.98 -0.08
N LYS A 408 16.24 -24.69 -0.67
CA LYS A 408 14.85 -24.64 -0.20
C LYS A 408 14.67 -25.23 1.20
N ASN A 409 15.34 -26.34 1.52
CA ASN A 409 15.27 -26.95 2.86
C ASN A 409 15.89 -26.02 3.92
N ARG A 410 17.11 -25.51 3.67
CA ARG A 410 17.76 -24.51 4.54
C ARG A 410 16.93 -23.26 4.71
N LYS A 411 16.27 -22.79 3.65
CA LYS A 411 15.35 -21.65 3.71
C LYS A 411 14.14 -21.95 4.60
N MET A 412 13.52 -23.13 4.47
CA MET A 412 12.41 -23.53 5.34
C MET A 412 12.84 -23.68 6.80
N GLU A 413 14.01 -24.26 7.07
CA GLU A 413 14.58 -24.35 8.42
C GLU A 413 14.86 -22.97 9.02
N HIS A 414 15.39 -22.04 8.22
CA HIS A 414 15.62 -20.67 8.63
C HIS A 414 14.30 -19.94 8.94
N GLU A 415 13.28 -20.08 8.08
CA GLU A 415 11.94 -19.53 8.30
C GLU A 415 11.30 -20.08 9.57
N LEU A 416 11.41 -21.39 9.82
CA LEU A 416 10.91 -22.04 11.03
C LEU A 416 11.62 -21.49 12.28
N THR A 417 12.94 -21.33 12.22
CA THR A 417 13.74 -20.75 13.30
C THR A 417 13.37 -19.30 13.56
N GLN A 418 13.20 -18.48 12.51
CA GLN A 418 12.74 -17.09 12.65
C GLN A 418 11.34 -17.01 13.27
N LEU A 419 10.42 -17.89 12.87
CA LEU A 419 9.07 -17.94 13.44
C LEU A 419 9.11 -18.32 14.93
N LYS A 420 9.95 -19.28 15.32
CA LYS A 420 10.18 -19.62 16.73
C LYS A 420 10.70 -18.43 17.54
N VAL A 421 11.70 -17.71 17.01
CA VAL A 421 12.22 -16.49 17.67
C VAL A 421 11.13 -15.42 17.80
N LYS A 422 10.37 -15.14 16.73
CA LYS A 422 9.25 -14.19 16.77
C LYS A 422 8.19 -14.58 17.79
N ILE A 423 7.87 -15.87 17.92
CA ILE A 423 6.95 -16.36 18.95
C ILE A 423 7.50 -16.08 20.35
N SER A 424 8.79 -16.35 20.58
CA SER A 424 9.42 -16.05 21.87
C SER A 424 9.45 -14.56 22.21
N GLU A 425 9.77 -13.69 21.24
CA GLU A 425 9.75 -12.23 21.42
C GLU A 425 8.33 -11.70 21.69
N LYS A 426 7.32 -12.30 21.04
CA LYS A 426 5.92 -11.93 21.29
C LYS A 426 5.44 -12.42 22.65
N ALA A 427 5.88 -13.60 23.10
CA ALA A 427 5.59 -14.11 24.43
C ALA A 427 6.21 -13.21 25.52
N THR A 428 7.48 -12.80 25.38
CA THR A 428 8.11 -11.89 26.36
C THR A 428 7.49 -10.48 26.32
N SER A 429 7.12 -9.99 25.14
CA SER A 429 6.37 -8.72 25.03
C SER A 429 4.99 -8.81 25.67
N LEU A 430 4.31 -9.96 25.62
CA LEU A 430 3.02 -10.17 26.27
C LEU A 430 3.20 -10.19 27.78
N GLU A 431 4.16 -10.95 28.29
CA GLU A 431 4.48 -11.04 29.72
C GLU A 431 4.84 -9.68 30.32
N THR A 432 5.66 -8.88 29.62
CA THR A 432 6.00 -7.52 30.07
C THR A 432 4.80 -6.56 30.04
N ALA A 433 3.89 -6.71 29.07
CA ALA A 433 2.67 -5.91 29.01
C ALA A 433 1.70 -6.31 30.13
N GLU A 434 1.53 -7.61 30.38
CA GLU A 434 0.76 -8.13 31.51
C GLU A 434 1.32 -7.64 32.85
N GLY A 435 2.64 -7.67 33.02
CA GLY A 435 3.33 -7.08 34.18
C GLY A 435 2.98 -5.60 34.37
N LYS A 436 3.05 -4.78 33.32
CA LYS A 436 2.65 -3.36 33.40
C LYS A 436 1.18 -3.16 33.75
N VAL A 437 0.29 -4.01 33.23
CA VAL A 437 -1.14 -3.97 33.58
C VAL A 437 -1.32 -4.25 35.06
N THR A 438 -0.64 -5.25 35.62
CA THR A 438 -0.71 -5.54 37.06
C THR A 438 -0.16 -4.38 37.91
N GLU A 439 0.95 -3.76 37.50
CA GLU A 439 1.54 -2.62 38.21
C GLU A 439 0.62 -1.39 38.19
N LEU A 440 0.05 -1.05 37.02
CA LEU A 440 -0.89 0.06 36.89
C LEU A 440 -2.16 -0.20 37.68
N THR A 441 -2.66 -1.45 37.68
CA THR A 441 -3.82 -1.83 38.49
C THR A 441 -3.53 -1.68 39.99
N ALA A 442 -2.31 -2.03 40.43
CA ALA A 442 -1.89 -1.81 41.82
C ALA A 442 -1.83 -0.31 42.16
N LYS A 443 -1.28 0.53 41.28
CA LYS A 443 -1.24 2.00 41.44
C LYS A 443 -2.64 2.62 41.50
N VAL A 444 -3.56 2.18 40.65
CA VAL A 444 -4.96 2.62 40.68
C VAL A 444 -5.61 2.26 42.01
N ASN A 445 -5.40 1.02 42.49
CA ASN A 445 -5.92 0.60 43.80
C ASN A 445 -5.32 1.40 44.97
N GLU A 446 -4.03 1.74 44.90
CA GLU A 446 -3.37 2.58 45.92
C GLU A 446 -3.91 4.01 45.90
N GLN A 447 -4.04 4.61 44.72
CA GLN A 447 -4.66 5.93 44.55
C GLN A 447 -6.11 5.94 45.03
N GLN A 448 -6.90 4.91 44.72
CA GLN A 448 -8.28 4.80 45.17
C GLN A 448 -8.37 4.70 46.69
N LYS A 449 -7.47 3.94 47.34
CA LYS A 449 -7.37 3.92 48.80
C LYS A 449 -6.93 5.27 49.39
N LEU A 450 -6.02 5.99 48.73
CA LEU A 450 -5.59 7.32 49.16
C LEU A 450 -6.73 8.33 49.04
N ILE A 451 -7.45 8.31 47.92
CA ILE A 451 -8.64 9.14 47.71
C ILE A 451 -9.66 8.84 48.80
N GLN A 452 -9.94 7.57 49.07
CA GLN A 452 -10.88 7.19 50.13
C GLN A 452 -10.42 7.68 51.52
N LYS A 453 -9.12 7.61 51.83
CA LYS A 453 -8.58 8.21 53.07
C LYS A 453 -8.72 9.73 53.11
N LEU A 454 -8.43 10.42 52.00
CA LEU A 454 -8.58 11.87 51.91
C LEU A 454 -10.05 12.29 52.00
N GLU A 455 -10.96 11.51 51.44
CA GLU A 455 -12.40 11.69 51.57
C GLU A 455 -12.84 11.50 53.03
N ASP A 456 -12.36 10.45 53.71
CA ASP A 456 -12.60 10.20 55.13
C ASP A 456 -12.04 11.32 56.01
N ASP A 457 -10.85 11.84 55.69
CA ASP A 457 -10.19 12.92 56.43
C ASP A 457 -10.85 14.28 56.17
N ILE A 458 -11.34 14.54 54.95
CA ILE A 458 -12.19 15.69 54.63
C ILE A 458 -13.52 15.57 55.38
N LEU A 459 -14.13 14.38 55.44
CA LEU A 459 -15.35 14.15 56.21
C LEU A 459 -15.11 14.41 57.71
N LYS A 460 -14.01 13.91 58.27
CA LYS A 460 -13.62 14.18 59.67
C LYS A 460 -13.29 15.64 59.91
N GLY A 461 -12.63 16.31 58.97
CA GLY A 461 -12.35 17.75 59.00
C GLY A 461 -13.62 18.60 58.95
N TYR A 462 -14.63 18.17 58.20
CA TYR A 462 -15.96 18.79 58.20
C TYR A 462 -16.76 18.50 59.48
N SER A 463 -16.58 17.32 60.06
CA SER A 463 -17.19 16.92 61.35
C SER A 463 -16.60 17.66 62.56
N SER A 464 -15.41 18.25 62.41
CA SER A 464 -14.64 18.89 63.49
C SER A 464 -14.75 20.42 63.52
N LYS A 465 -15.84 21.00 62.99
CA LYS A 465 -16.05 22.46 63.02
C LYS A 465 -16.50 23.02 64.38
N ASP A 466 -16.55 22.20 65.43
CA ASP A 466 -16.89 22.63 66.80
C ASP A 466 -15.73 22.69 67.79
N ARG A 467 -14.47 22.50 67.40
CA ARG A 467 -13.32 22.73 68.30
C ARG A 467 -12.13 23.44 67.66
N LYS A 468 -12.24 24.78 67.65
CA LYS A 468 -11.21 25.81 67.94
C LYS A 468 -9.74 25.49 67.61
N GLY A 469 -9.25 26.19 66.57
CA GLY A 469 -8.03 27.01 66.55
C GLY A 469 -6.77 26.53 67.28
N SER A 470 -5.83 25.97 66.54
CA SER A 470 -4.36 26.11 66.63
C SER A 470 -3.78 25.00 65.75
N LEU A 471 -2.65 25.24 65.07
CA LEU A 471 -1.91 24.32 64.16
C LEU A 471 -2.24 24.47 62.66
N PHE A 472 -1.93 25.63 62.09
CA PHE A 472 -1.46 25.66 60.70
C PHE A 472 -0.47 26.81 60.54
N ASP A 473 0.70 26.65 61.14
CA ASP A 473 1.86 27.50 60.88
C ASP A 473 3.06 26.57 60.68
N GLY A 474 3.70 26.63 59.53
CA GLY A 474 4.87 25.81 59.20
C GLY A 474 4.83 25.09 57.86
N TRP A 475 4.69 25.84 56.76
CA TRP A 475 5.24 25.43 55.46
C TRP A 475 5.97 26.63 54.85
N ASP A 476 7.27 26.69 55.16
CA ASP A 476 8.25 27.65 54.69
C ASP A 476 8.30 27.72 53.16
N LEU A 477 8.19 28.94 52.65
CA LEU A 477 8.54 29.34 51.29
C LEU A 477 9.97 29.89 51.32
N LEU A 478 10.91 29.18 50.71
CA LEU A 478 12.22 29.72 50.37
C LEU A 478 12.23 30.16 48.89
N GLU A 479 12.53 31.44 48.72
CA GLU A 479 13.55 31.99 47.80
C GLU A 479 13.08 32.99 46.72
N ALA A 480 13.82 34.11 46.68
CA ALA A 480 13.77 35.32 45.83
C ALA A 480 12.62 36.32 46.15
N GLY A 481 12.84 37.46 46.81
CA GLY A 481 14.02 38.32 46.91
C GLY A 481 13.75 39.64 46.16
N GLY A 482 13.21 40.65 46.86
CA GLY A 482 13.00 41.99 46.32
C GLY A 482 11.99 42.82 47.14
N VAL A 483 12.47 43.44 48.22
CA VAL A 483 11.78 44.45 49.05
C VAL A 483 12.41 45.81 48.70
N GLU A 484 11.66 46.90 48.52
CA GLU A 484 11.42 47.90 49.58
C GLU A 484 10.39 49.00 49.24
N LEU A 485 9.93 49.63 50.34
CA LEU A 485 9.02 50.78 50.58
C LEU A 485 7.53 50.41 50.78
N SER A 486 6.83 50.82 51.85
CA SER A 486 7.15 51.57 53.07
C SER A 486 5.94 51.49 54.02
N GLU A 487 6.21 51.43 55.32
CA GLU A 487 5.46 51.96 56.48
C GLU A 487 4.01 51.52 56.85
N ASN A 488 3.95 50.94 58.07
CA ASN A 488 3.06 51.25 59.20
C ASN A 488 1.52 51.19 59.02
N ALA A 489 0.89 50.20 59.66
CA ALA A 489 0.05 50.41 60.86
C ALA A 489 -0.69 49.11 61.27
N ASP A 490 -0.31 48.56 62.42
CA ASP A 490 -1.14 47.63 63.18
C ASP A 490 -2.35 48.36 63.77
N GLN A 491 -3.56 47.96 63.35
CA GLN A 491 -4.80 47.82 64.18
C GLN A 491 -6.04 47.70 63.27
N LYS A 492 -6.35 46.47 62.83
CA LYS A 492 -7.72 46.00 62.45
C LYS A 492 -7.71 44.52 62.00
N HIS A 493 -7.40 43.59 62.89
CA HIS A 493 -7.33 42.15 62.54
C HIS A 493 -8.57 41.31 62.90
N VAL A 494 -9.75 41.93 63.10
CA VAL A 494 -11.00 41.19 63.40
C VAL A 494 -12.03 41.24 62.26
N SER A 495 -11.90 42.17 61.30
CA SER A 495 -12.77 42.23 60.11
C SER A 495 -12.19 41.52 58.89
N LEU A 496 -10.87 41.28 58.86
CA LEU A 496 -10.18 40.70 57.69
C LEU A 496 -10.46 39.20 57.53
N ASP A 497 -10.58 38.45 58.63
CA ASP A 497 -10.81 36.99 58.61
C ASP A 497 -12.19 36.61 58.05
N GLN A 498 -13.20 37.45 58.26
CA GLN A 498 -14.55 37.21 57.75
C GLN A 498 -14.66 37.52 56.26
N ASP A 499 -13.94 38.55 55.79
CA ASP A 499 -13.84 38.89 54.36
C ASP A 499 -12.92 37.93 53.61
N GLN A 500 -11.84 37.43 54.22
CA GLN A 500 -11.01 36.35 53.64
C GLN A 500 -11.77 35.03 53.58
N SER A 501 -12.56 34.69 54.60
CA SER A 501 -13.46 33.51 54.58
C SER A 501 -14.58 33.65 53.54
N SER A 502 -15.11 34.87 53.36
CA SER A 502 -16.09 35.20 52.32
C SER A 502 -15.48 35.09 50.92
N MET A 503 -14.28 35.64 50.72
CA MET A 503 -13.52 35.56 49.46
C MET A 503 -13.13 34.12 49.13
N LEU A 504 -12.67 33.34 50.10
CA LEU A 504 -12.40 31.91 49.96
C LEU A 504 -13.67 31.11 49.60
N LYS A 505 -14.83 31.46 50.16
CA LYS A 505 -16.13 30.88 49.75
C LYS A 505 -16.48 31.23 48.31
N VAL A 506 -16.26 32.48 47.89
CA VAL A 506 -16.51 32.91 46.51
C VAL A 506 -15.56 32.18 45.55
N ILE A 507 -14.28 32.03 45.90
CA ILE A 507 -13.29 31.28 45.12
C ILE A 507 -13.64 29.79 45.06
N CYS A 508 -14.08 29.19 46.16
CA CYS A 508 -14.55 27.80 46.17
C CYS A 508 -15.78 27.62 45.27
N ASN A 509 -16.77 28.50 45.37
CA ASN A 509 -17.96 28.46 44.51
C ASN A 509 -17.62 28.69 43.04
N GLN A 510 -16.68 29.59 42.71
CA GLN A 510 -16.20 29.78 41.34
C GLN A 510 -15.46 28.54 40.84
N ARG A 511 -14.54 27.98 41.62
CA ARG A 511 -13.83 26.73 41.29
C ARG A 511 -14.80 25.58 41.07
N ASP A 512 -15.82 25.45 41.92
CA ASP A 512 -16.79 24.37 41.83
C ASP A 512 -17.71 24.56 40.61
N ARG A 513 -18.03 25.81 40.25
CA ARG A 513 -18.72 26.16 39.00
C ARG A 513 -17.86 25.88 37.77
N PHE A 514 -16.56 26.16 37.81
CA PHE A 514 -15.62 25.79 36.74
C PHE A 514 -15.46 24.28 36.61
N ARG A 515 -15.38 23.53 37.73
CA ARG A 515 -15.38 22.05 37.71
C ARG A 515 -16.68 21.47 37.18
N ALA A 516 -17.82 22.06 37.51
CA ALA A 516 -19.11 21.65 36.97
C ALA A 516 -19.16 21.85 35.45
N ARG A 517 -18.73 23.03 34.98
CA ARG A 517 -18.66 23.34 33.54
C ARG A 517 -17.64 22.45 32.81
N LEU A 518 -16.51 22.13 33.44
CA LEU A 518 -15.50 21.23 32.87
C LEU A 518 -16.07 19.82 32.69
N ARG A 519 -16.76 19.29 33.71
CA ARG A 519 -17.42 17.97 33.64
C ARG A 519 -18.52 17.93 32.58
N GLU A 520 -19.30 19.01 32.47
CA GLU A 520 -20.34 19.14 31.43
C GLU A 520 -19.72 19.13 30.03
N THR A 521 -18.66 19.92 29.79
CA THR A 521 -17.94 19.91 28.51
C THR A 521 -17.23 18.57 28.22
N GLU A 522 -16.71 17.88 29.24
CA GLU A 522 -16.13 16.55 29.09
C GLU A 522 -17.18 15.51 28.69
N GLU A 523 -18.38 15.57 29.27
CA GLU A 523 -19.49 14.68 28.91
C GLU A 523 -20.04 15.00 27.52
N GLU A 524 -20.14 16.28 27.14
CA GLU A 524 -20.47 16.69 25.77
C GLU A 524 -19.45 16.16 24.75
N VAL A 525 -18.16 16.25 25.06
CA VAL A 525 -17.09 15.69 24.21
C VAL A 525 -17.21 14.17 24.12
N ARG A 526 -17.55 13.49 25.23
CA ARG A 526 -17.77 12.03 25.24
C ARG A 526 -18.95 11.64 24.33
N GLN A 527 -20.08 12.35 24.44
CA GLN A 527 -21.25 12.12 23.61
C GLN A 527 -21.00 12.43 22.13
N LEU A 528 -20.25 13.50 21.82
CA LEU A 528 -19.85 13.82 20.45
C LEU A 528 -18.96 12.72 19.85
N LYS A 529 -17.99 12.21 20.61
CA LYS A 529 -17.14 11.09 20.18
C LYS A 529 -17.96 9.82 19.92
N GLU A 530 -18.94 9.52 20.77
CA GLU A 530 -19.85 8.39 20.57
C GLU A 530 -20.68 8.55 19.30
N LYS A 531 -21.27 9.73 19.09
CA LYS A 531 -22.01 10.06 17.85
C LYS A 531 -21.13 9.93 16.60
N ILE A 532 -19.87 10.40 16.66
CA ILE A 532 -18.91 10.23 15.56
C ILE A 532 -18.64 8.74 15.29
N GLY A 533 -18.50 7.92 16.34
CA GLY A 533 -18.32 6.48 16.21
C GLY A 533 -19.51 5.79 15.52
N VAL A 534 -20.73 6.14 15.93
CA VAL A 534 -21.96 5.59 15.31
C VAL A 534 -22.08 6.04 13.85
N LEU A 535 -21.89 7.32 13.55
CA LEU A 535 -21.94 7.84 12.18
C LEU A 535 -20.86 7.23 11.28
N ALA A 536 -19.66 6.98 11.80
CA ALA A 536 -18.60 6.30 11.06
C ALA A 536 -18.97 4.84 10.73
N ALA A 537 -19.59 4.13 11.67
CA ALA A 537 -20.07 2.77 11.46
C ALA A 537 -21.22 2.72 10.43
N GLU A 538 -22.17 3.67 10.50
CA GLU A 538 -23.23 3.82 9.51
C GLU A 538 -22.70 4.17 8.12
N LEU A 539 -21.69 5.03 8.03
CA LEU A 539 -21.03 5.37 6.77
C LEU A 539 -20.36 4.14 6.14
N GLU A 540 -19.59 3.36 6.93
CA GLU A 540 -18.95 2.15 6.40
C GLU A 540 -19.98 1.08 6.02
N LYS A 541 -21.07 0.93 6.79
CA LYS A 541 -22.18 0.06 6.43
C LYS A 541 -22.84 0.48 5.12
N THR A 542 -23.14 1.77 4.97
CA THR A 542 -23.75 2.33 3.74
C THR A 542 -22.83 2.16 2.54
N LYS A 543 -21.53 2.35 2.74
CA LYS A 543 -20.50 2.13 1.70
C LYS A 543 -20.43 0.66 1.28
N ALA A 544 -20.48 -0.28 2.24
CA ALA A 544 -20.53 -1.71 1.94
C ALA A 544 -21.81 -2.11 1.19
N ASP A 545 -22.96 -1.56 1.58
CA ASP A 545 -24.23 -1.80 0.92
C ASP A 545 -24.25 -1.19 -0.49
N ASN A 546 -23.66 -0.01 -0.71
CA ASN A 546 -23.48 0.60 -2.04
C ASN A 546 -22.61 -0.26 -2.96
N VAL A 547 -21.52 -0.85 -2.46
CA VAL A 547 -20.67 -1.76 -3.25
C VAL A 547 -21.45 -3.03 -3.64
N LYS A 548 -22.24 -3.60 -2.72
CA LYS A 548 -23.12 -4.74 -3.03
C LYS A 548 -24.20 -4.38 -4.04
N LEU A 549 -24.78 -3.18 -3.94
CA LEU A 549 -25.80 -2.68 -4.87
C LEU A 549 -25.21 -2.50 -6.26
N TYR A 550 -24.00 -1.94 -6.36
CA TYR A 550 -23.25 -1.84 -7.61
C TYR A 550 -23.02 -3.23 -8.23
N GLY A 551 -22.60 -4.22 -7.43
CA GLY A 551 -22.46 -5.61 -7.89
C GLY A 551 -23.77 -6.22 -8.41
N LYS A 552 -24.91 -5.95 -7.74
CA LYS A 552 -26.24 -6.39 -8.20
C LYS A 552 -26.67 -5.70 -9.49
N ILE A 553 -26.44 -4.39 -9.62
CA ILE A 553 -26.74 -3.64 -10.85
C ILE A 553 -25.94 -4.20 -12.01
N ARG A 554 -24.64 -4.43 -11.82
CA ARG A 554 -23.77 -5.06 -12.82
C ARG A 554 -24.25 -6.46 -13.20
N TYR A 555 -24.58 -7.30 -12.23
CA TYR A 555 -25.11 -8.64 -12.49
C TYR A 555 -26.41 -8.60 -13.31
N VAL A 556 -27.32 -7.66 -13.02
CA VAL A 556 -28.58 -7.49 -13.77
C VAL A 556 -28.33 -6.90 -15.17
N GLN A 557 -27.36 -5.99 -15.33
CA GLN A 557 -26.94 -5.46 -16.62
C GLN A 557 -26.33 -6.56 -17.50
N ASP A 558 -25.42 -7.38 -16.95
CA ASP A 558 -24.82 -8.52 -17.65
C ASP A 558 -25.88 -9.56 -18.04
N TYR A 559 -26.86 -9.84 -17.16
CA TYR A 559 -27.96 -10.77 -17.44
C TYR A 559 -28.96 -10.22 -18.49
N ASN A 560 -29.18 -8.90 -18.54
CA ASN A 560 -29.96 -8.26 -19.60
C ASN A 560 -29.23 -8.22 -20.93
N LEU A 561 -27.90 -8.05 -20.94
CA LEU A 561 -27.08 -8.16 -22.14
C LEU A 561 -27.17 -9.57 -22.75
N GLU A 562 -27.19 -10.61 -21.91
CA GLU A 562 -27.31 -12.00 -22.35
C GLU A 562 -28.68 -12.30 -22.99
N LYS A 563 -29.75 -11.64 -22.55
CA LYS A 563 -31.10 -11.75 -23.15
C LYS A 563 -31.28 -11.00 -24.48
N VAL A 564 -30.42 -10.03 -24.81
CA VAL A 564 -30.58 -9.16 -25.99
C VAL A 564 -29.88 -9.71 -27.25
N VAL A 565 -29.12 -10.82 -27.15
CA VAL A 565 -28.45 -11.43 -28.31
C VAL A 565 -29.41 -12.06 -29.34
N SER A 566 -30.71 -12.13 -29.08
CA SER A 566 -31.69 -12.72 -30.04
C SER A 566 -32.56 -11.74 -30.85
N ARG A 567 -32.47 -10.40 -30.69
CA ARG A 567 -33.21 -9.48 -31.58
C ARG A 567 -32.44 -8.21 -31.87
N GLY A 568 -32.12 -8.02 -33.15
CA GLY A 568 -31.30 -6.93 -33.65
C GLY A 568 -31.85 -5.52 -33.41
N SER A 569 -30.89 -4.60 -33.46
CA SER A 569 -31.02 -3.15 -33.66
C SER A 569 -31.84 -2.37 -32.64
N LYS A 570 -31.16 -1.68 -31.71
CA LYS A 570 -31.50 -0.30 -31.36
C LYS A 570 -30.36 0.46 -30.68
N LYS A 571 -30.30 1.73 -31.05
CA LYS A 571 -29.34 2.80 -30.69
C LYS A 571 -29.08 2.89 -29.18
N HIS A 572 -27.82 3.13 -28.82
CA HIS A 572 -27.45 3.72 -27.54
C HIS A 572 -28.24 5.00 -27.33
N ALA A 573 -29.16 5.00 -26.37
CA ALA A 573 -29.60 6.22 -25.73
C ALA A 573 -28.44 6.64 -24.82
N GLU A 574 -27.67 7.63 -25.26
CA GLU A 574 -26.79 8.38 -24.37
C GLU A 574 -27.69 9.11 -23.37
N ASP A 575 -27.66 8.64 -22.12
CA ASP A 575 -28.31 9.29 -20.99
C ASP A 575 -27.47 10.52 -20.60
N LEU A 576 -27.83 11.66 -21.19
CA LEU A 576 -27.07 12.92 -21.17
C LEU A 576 -27.12 13.67 -19.81
N GLU A 577 -27.45 12.98 -18.71
CA GLU A 577 -27.61 13.59 -17.37
C GLU A 577 -26.65 13.01 -16.30
N SER A 578 -25.73 12.11 -16.68
CA SER A 578 -24.82 11.40 -15.74
C SER A 578 -23.47 12.10 -15.46
N GLY A 579 -23.39 13.43 -15.60
CA GLY A 579 -22.15 14.18 -15.36
C GLY A 579 -21.64 14.13 -13.92
N PHE A 580 -22.53 13.89 -12.94
CA PHE A 580 -22.20 13.85 -11.50
C PHE A 580 -22.29 12.45 -10.88
N ALA A 581 -23.07 11.55 -11.50
CA ALA A 581 -23.22 10.16 -11.05
C ALA A 581 -22.02 9.28 -11.45
N SER A 582 -21.35 9.61 -12.56
CA SER A 582 -20.15 8.92 -13.04
C SER A 582 -19.02 8.87 -12.01
N ASP A 583 -18.76 9.93 -11.25
CA ASP A 583 -17.66 9.95 -10.27
C ASP A 583 -17.95 9.05 -9.05
N VAL A 584 -19.20 9.05 -8.58
CA VAL A 584 -19.65 8.21 -7.47
C VAL A 584 -19.68 6.75 -7.90
N GLU A 585 -20.21 6.47 -9.08
CA GLU A 585 -20.22 5.15 -9.69
C GLU A 585 -18.80 4.63 -9.96
N SER A 586 -17.91 5.48 -10.47
CA SER A 586 -16.49 5.14 -10.71
C SER A 586 -15.75 4.81 -9.42
N LYS A 587 -16.05 5.51 -8.32
CA LYS A 587 -15.48 5.22 -7.00
C LYS A 587 -15.91 3.85 -6.49
N TYR A 588 -17.20 3.52 -6.57
CA TYR A 588 -17.70 2.21 -6.13
C TYR A 588 -17.35 1.08 -7.10
N LYS A 589 -17.26 1.37 -8.40
CA LYS A 589 -16.72 0.48 -9.43
C LYS A 589 -15.29 0.07 -9.13
N LYS A 590 -14.41 1.04 -8.85
CA LYS A 590 -13.01 0.76 -8.50
C LYS A 590 -12.91 -0.09 -7.23
N ILE A 591 -13.68 0.24 -6.19
CA ILE A 591 -13.71 -0.55 -4.95
C ILE A 591 -14.20 -1.97 -5.20
N TYR A 592 -15.22 -2.15 -6.04
CA TYR A 592 -15.75 -3.47 -6.42
C TYR A 592 -14.76 -4.29 -7.26
N GLU A 593 -14.11 -3.68 -8.24
CA GLU A 593 -13.11 -4.32 -9.10
C GLU A 593 -11.85 -4.71 -8.31
N ASP A 594 -11.40 -3.86 -7.37
CA ASP A 594 -10.29 -4.16 -6.47
C ASP A 594 -10.60 -5.33 -5.51
N ASP A 595 -11.86 -5.48 -5.08
CA ASP A 595 -12.30 -6.55 -4.18
C ASP A 595 -12.51 -7.89 -4.90
N ILE A 596 -12.94 -7.85 -6.16
CA ILE A 596 -13.15 -9.06 -7.00
C ILE A 596 -11.89 -9.54 -7.70
N ASN A 597 -10.92 -8.66 -7.97
CA ASN A 597 -9.73 -9.05 -8.71
C ASN A 597 -8.78 -9.90 -7.83
N PRO A 598 -8.65 -11.22 -8.10
CA PRO A 598 -7.79 -12.10 -7.31
C PRO A 598 -6.32 -11.69 -7.40
N PHE A 599 -5.90 -11.02 -8.50
CA PHE A 599 -4.54 -10.51 -8.67
C PHE A 599 -4.28 -9.22 -7.90
N ALA A 600 -5.30 -8.39 -7.66
CA ALA A 600 -5.17 -7.20 -6.81
C ALA A 600 -5.02 -7.61 -5.34
N ALA A 601 -5.86 -8.55 -4.88
CA ALA A 601 -5.74 -9.18 -3.58
C ALA A 601 -4.39 -9.90 -3.42
N PHE A 602 -3.95 -10.63 -4.45
CA PHE A 602 -2.67 -11.32 -4.46
C PHE A 602 -1.47 -10.35 -4.47
N SER A 603 -1.46 -9.30 -5.30
CA SER A 603 -0.33 -8.34 -5.33
C SER A 603 -0.25 -7.48 -4.07
N LYS A 604 -1.38 -7.24 -3.41
CA LYS A 604 -1.43 -6.61 -2.09
C LYS A 604 -0.85 -7.54 -1.03
N LYS A 605 -1.25 -8.82 -1.04
CA LYS A 605 -0.71 -9.85 -0.15
C LYS A 605 0.78 -10.12 -0.39
N GLU A 606 1.23 -10.11 -1.65
CA GLU A 606 2.63 -10.26 -2.04
C GLU A 606 3.45 -9.04 -1.58
N ARG A 607 2.98 -7.81 -1.80
CA ARG A 607 3.62 -6.61 -1.23
C ARG A 607 3.72 -6.71 0.28
N ASP A 608 2.64 -7.04 0.97
CA ASP A 608 2.64 -7.18 2.43
C ASP A 608 3.60 -8.28 2.92
N GLN A 609 3.75 -9.34 2.14
CA GLN A 609 4.71 -10.41 2.40
C GLN A 609 6.15 -9.94 2.15
N ARG A 610 6.44 -9.20 1.08
CA ARG A 610 7.75 -8.56 0.87
C ARG A 610 8.08 -7.54 1.96
N TYR A 611 7.09 -6.76 2.44
CA TYR A 611 7.21 -5.89 3.63
C TYR A 611 7.53 -6.67 4.90
N LYS A 612 7.05 -7.90 5.02
CA LYS A 612 7.31 -8.80 6.15
C LYS A 612 8.69 -9.48 6.06
N GLU A 613 9.16 -9.76 4.84
CA GLU A 613 10.46 -10.36 4.52
C GLU A 613 11.63 -9.36 4.57
N LEU A 614 11.36 -8.06 4.48
CA LEU A 614 12.35 -7.00 4.71
C LEU A 614 12.93 -7.10 6.13
N GLY A 615 14.26 -7.21 6.22
CA GLY A 615 15.00 -7.25 7.49
C GLY A 615 14.76 -5.99 8.33
N PHE A 616 15.01 -6.05 9.64
CA PHE A 616 14.73 -4.93 10.56
C PHE A 616 15.36 -3.59 10.10
N ARG A 617 16.58 -3.65 9.57
CA ARG A 617 17.28 -2.50 8.98
C ARG A 617 16.60 -1.97 7.72
N ASP A 618 16.22 -2.86 6.80
CA ASP A 618 15.53 -2.45 5.58
C ASP A 618 14.13 -1.93 5.87
N ARG A 619 13.42 -2.48 6.86
CA ARG A 619 12.11 -1.98 7.29
C ARG A 619 12.21 -0.58 7.89
N ILE A 620 13.25 -0.30 8.68
CA ILE A 620 13.53 1.06 9.17
C ILE A 620 13.86 1.99 8.01
N THR A 621 14.76 1.60 7.10
CA THR A 621 15.14 2.41 5.93
C THR A 621 13.96 2.67 5.01
N LEU A 622 13.08 1.70 4.81
CA LEU A 622 11.93 1.81 3.91
C LEU A 622 10.75 2.54 4.59
N SER A 623 10.61 2.43 5.92
CA SER A 623 9.68 3.28 6.69
C SER A 623 10.16 4.73 6.78
N SER A 624 11.46 4.94 7.00
CA SER A 624 12.11 6.25 7.02
C SER A 624 12.09 6.86 5.62
N GLY A 625 12.35 6.07 4.58
CA GLY A 625 12.22 6.44 3.18
C GLY A 625 10.78 6.81 2.82
N ARG A 626 9.78 6.03 3.23
CA ARG A 626 8.36 6.40 3.04
C ARG A 626 7.94 7.62 3.84
N PHE A 627 8.44 7.79 5.05
CA PHE A 627 8.16 8.96 5.88
C PHE A 627 8.78 10.22 5.27
N LEU A 628 10.04 10.13 4.82
CA LEU A 628 10.75 11.17 4.11
C LEU A 628 10.06 11.49 2.78
N LEU A 629 9.72 10.50 1.94
CA LEU A 629 9.09 10.76 0.63
C LEU A 629 7.59 11.11 0.71
N GLY A 630 6.88 10.60 1.73
CA GLY A 630 5.43 10.77 1.88
C GLY A 630 5.02 12.09 2.51
N ASN A 631 5.90 12.72 3.30
CA ASN A 631 5.59 13.98 3.96
C ASN A 631 6.42 15.15 3.37
N LYS A 632 5.74 16.22 2.96
CA LYS A 632 6.39 17.42 2.37
C LYS A 632 7.41 18.05 3.32
N TYR A 633 7.11 18.08 4.63
CA TYR A 633 7.99 18.68 5.64
C TYR A 633 9.24 17.84 5.89
N ALA A 634 9.12 16.52 5.84
CA ALA A 634 10.23 15.59 6.03
C ALA A 634 11.24 15.68 4.87
N ARG A 635 10.78 15.88 3.63
CA ARG A 635 11.65 16.17 2.47
C ARG A 635 12.42 17.47 2.63
N THR A 636 11.73 18.55 3.02
CA THR A 636 12.34 19.86 3.22
C THR A 636 13.38 19.80 4.34
N PHE A 637 13.08 19.13 5.45
CA PHE A 637 14.01 18.93 6.55
C PHE A 637 15.26 18.15 6.11
N ALA A 638 15.11 17.02 5.42
CA ALA A 638 16.25 16.23 4.93
C ALA A 638 17.12 17.02 3.94
N PHE A 639 16.51 17.82 3.05
CA PHE A 639 17.22 18.70 2.13
C PHE A 639 18.10 19.72 2.87
N PHE A 640 17.54 20.46 3.83
CA PHE A 640 18.32 21.42 4.62
C PHE A 640 19.35 20.74 5.52
N TYR A 641 19.04 19.56 6.07
CA TYR A 641 19.96 18.76 6.86
C TYR A 641 21.19 18.33 6.02
N THR A 642 20.98 17.86 4.79
CA THR A 642 22.10 17.52 3.89
C THR A 642 22.94 18.74 3.54
N ILE A 643 22.32 19.89 3.24
CA ILE A 643 23.06 21.14 2.97
C ILE A 643 23.87 21.58 4.20
N GLY A 644 23.26 21.54 5.40
CA GLY A 644 23.94 21.88 6.64
C GLY A 644 25.15 20.96 6.91
N LEU A 645 25.01 19.67 6.64
CA LEU A 645 26.10 18.70 6.77
C LEU A 645 27.24 18.99 5.78
N HIS A 646 26.91 19.35 4.52
CA HIS A 646 27.92 19.73 3.54
C HIS A 646 28.66 21.01 3.95
N ILE A 647 27.94 22.03 4.46
CA ILE A 647 28.54 23.27 4.98
C ILE A 647 29.46 22.95 6.17
N LEU A 648 29.04 22.06 7.07
CA LEU A 648 29.84 21.66 8.22
C LEU A 648 31.12 20.95 7.81
N VAL A 649 31.03 19.97 6.89
CA VAL A 649 32.20 19.27 6.35
C VAL A 649 33.13 20.25 5.64
N PHE A 650 32.59 21.17 4.83
CA PHE A 650 33.39 22.18 4.14
C PHE A 650 34.09 23.13 5.12
N THR A 651 33.42 23.50 6.20
CA THR A 651 33.99 24.34 7.26
C THR A 651 35.08 23.61 8.05
N CYS A 652 34.90 22.33 8.34
CA CYS A 652 35.93 21.49 8.97
C CYS A 652 37.15 21.34 8.06
N LEU A 653 36.95 21.04 6.77
CA LEU A 653 38.04 20.93 5.79
C LEU A 653 38.75 22.28 5.59
N TYR A 654 38.00 23.38 5.56
CA TYR A 654 38.57 24.73 5.47
C TYR A 654 39.39 25.08 6.72
N ARG A 655 38.88 24.77 7.92
CA ARG A 655 39.62 24.96 9.18
C ARG A 655 40.88 24.09 9.24
N MET A 656 40.81 22.83 8.84
CA MET A 656 41.98 21.95 8.74
C MET A 656 43.01 22.46 7.72
N SER A 657 42.55 22.93 6.56
CA SER A 657 43.41 23.53 5.53
C SER A 657 44.06 24.83 6.02
N ALA A 658 43.32 25.70 6.70
CA ALA A 658 43.85 26.94 7.27
C ALA A 658 44.87 26.68 8.39
N LEU A 659 44.63 25.68 9.25
CA LEU A 659 45.59 25.25 10.27
C LEU A 659 46.84 24.63 9.65
N SER A 660 46.71 23.85 8.57
CA SER A 660 47.84 23.29 7.82
C SER A 660 48.66 24.38 7.12
N TYR A 661 48.02 25.46 6.65
CA TYR A 661 48.71 26.62 6.06
C TYR A 661 49.48 27.44 7.11
N LEU A 662 48.91 27.64 8.29
CA LEU A 662 49.58 28.31 9.41
C LEU A 662 50.78 27.49 9.93
N SER A 663 50.65 26.16 10.00
CA SER A 663 51.75 25.27 10.40
C SER A 663 52.94 25.26 9.41
N HIS A 664 52.72 25.61 8.14
CA HIS A 664 53.79 25.72 7.14
C HIS A 664 54.25 27.16 6.89
N GLY A 665 53.54 28.17 7.42
CA GLY A 665 53.86 29.59 7.26
C GLY A 665 54.90 30.13 8.25
N GLU A 666 55.14 29.46 9.38
CA GLU A 666 56.11 29.91 10.41
C GLU A 666 57.56 29.42 10.18
N ALA A 667 57.86 28.75 9.06
CA ALA A 667 59.21 28.19 8.81
C ALA A 667 60.14 29.09 7.97
N PHE A 668 59.78 30.35 7.69
CA PHE A 668 60.58 31.24 6.84
C PHE A 668 60.72 32.66 7.40
N ASP A 669 61.06 32.81 8.68
CA ASP A 669 61.91 33.94 9.11
C ASP A 669 62.51 33.67 10.51
N GLY A 670 63.82 33.85 10.66
CA GLY A 670 64.45 34.00 11.99
C GLY A 670 65.39 32.90 12.48
N ASP A 671 66.68 33.10 12.17
CA ASP A 671 67.84 32.90 13.03
C ASP A 671 68.47 31.51 13.28
N LYS A 672 69.62 31.34 12.59
CA LYS A 672 70.98 31.21 13.13
C LYS A 672 71.24 30.19 14.26
N LYS A 673 72.11 29.22 13.91
CA LYS A 673 73.25 28.68 14.66
C LYS A 673 72.97 28.18 16.10
N LEU A 674 73.11 26.87 16.28
CA LEU A 674 74.14 26.31 17.17
C LEU A 674 74.40 24.83 16.85
N ASP A 675 75.65 24.58 16.49
CA ASP A 675 76.27 23.28 16.26
C ASP A 675 76.60 22.54 17.57
N LEU A 676 76.64 21.20 17.46
CA LEU A 676 77.42 20.19 18.22
C LEU A 676 76.85 19.64 19.56
N PRO A 677 77.30 18.43 20.02
CA PRO A 677 77.27 17.12 19.36
C PRO A 677 76.89 15.94 20.31
N HIS A 678 76.75 14.73 19.74
CA HIS A 678 76.95 13.37 20.31
C HIS A 678 76.57 13.04 21.77
N ALA A 679 75.74 12.00 21.96
CA ALA A 679 76.21 10.65 22.35
C ALA A 679 75.05 9.65 22.55
N LEU A 680 75.28 8.44 22.01
CA LEU A 680 74.61 7.14 22.22
C LEU A 680 73.21 6.91 21.62
#